data_AF-A0A562RLW7-F1
#
_entry.id   AF-A0A562RLW7-F1
#
_cell.length_a   1.000
_cell.length_b   1.000
_cell.length_c   1.000
_cell.angle_alpha   90.00
_cell.angle_beta   90.00
_cell.angle_gamma   90.00
#
_symmetry.space_group_name_H-M   'P 1'
#
loop_
_entity.id
_entity.type
_entity.pdbx_description
1 polymer ?
#
loop_
_entity_poly.entity_id
_entity_poly.type
_entity_poly.pdbx_seq_one_letter_code
_entity_poly.pdbx_strand_id
1 'polypeptide(L)'
;MTTDTPSSAHSLGTALNLATHRDQLISMLAEAAEVEHCLMCTYLYAAFSLKQGIDEDLLPDELSAVKRWRAEIIAIATEEMLHLALVNNLLIAVGSRPHYRHYNFPATAGQFPADVAVALLPFDAATLDHFIYVERPADADEPDGETMQKLDYSRDMNRDDLATDIPGDYRTVGELYQAIADSLTPLAASLGAEGLFVGREEAQLSEKDVFLPGLCTIATEADARRALTLIVEQGEGSAVCLETSHYARFRTIREQWHALEARRPGFKPYREVARHPVMRAPVTTEERVQVVSEPALSLLDVGNSAYFLMLRLFALMSDTTNCLLPRPAVMAQAMTLMHAVADVGVTLTTLPANPDHPGVMAGMTFSLSRTALGYESPESAAWLIAERMELLATHADCCVDALPVLGQLAHTLREAAGAWRQAHDAKDYGAGFASNPVPALPVMVQAMQPAAEDDDKIEVAHGENGTIYFHGRRCVHSRHCVLEEPDVFLANQEGEWIFPDKATPERLMRVARNCVSGAIRFERRDGRENETAPPVNLVRMRENGPLSANADVKLMLADGAEENPLRVALCRCGQSKNKPFCDQSHIAAGFTASGEAPTRPSPVLEERAGPMVVTPLRNGPLDVRGAAEIITGTGRTVDRTLSVRLCRCGQSKDKPFCDGSHRAAGFAADGRGA
;
A
#
# COMPACT_ATOMS: atom_id res chain seq x y z
N MET A 1 37.62 10.81 -43.70
CA MET A 1 36.31 10.94 -44.38
C MET A 1 35.45 9.78 -43.92
N THR A 2 34.83 9.95 -42.75
CA THR A 2 33.78 9.09 -42.22
C THR A 2 32.75 10.08 -41.73
N THR A 3 31.67 10.18 -42.49
CA THR A 3 30.57 11.10 -42.28
C THR A 3 29.71 10.58 -41.14
N ASP A 4 29.89 11.15 -39.95
CA ASP A 4 28.89 11.05 -38.89
C ASP A 4 27.65 11.83 -39.34
N THR A 5 26.60 11.10 -39.68
CA THR A 5 25.23 11.62 -39.74
C THR A 5 24.82 12.10 -38.35
N PRO A 6 24.39 13.36 -38.17
CA PRO A 6 23.84 13.80 -36.91
C PRO A 6 22.58 12.99 -36.59
N SER A 7 22.54 12.45 -35.37
CA SER A 7 21.32 12.03 -34.69
C SER A 7 20.19 13.02 -34.97
N SER A 8 19.05 12.49 -35.41
CA SER A 8 17.83 13.24 -35.66
C SER A 8 17.56 14.19 -34.50
N ALA A 9 17.54 15.49 -34.81
CA ALA A 9 17.03 16.52 -33.94
C ALA A 9 15.67 16.07 -33.38
N HIS A 10 15.57 15.96 -32.05
CA HIS A 10 14.31 15.94 -31.35
C HIS A 10 13.50 17.13 -31.86
N SER A 11 12.34 16.86 -32.47
CA SER A 11 11.44 17.90 -32.92
C SER A 11 11.04 18.75 -31.72
N LEU A 12 11.48 20.00 -31.73
CA LEU A 12 10.96 21.05 -30.89
C LEU A 12 9.43 21.15 -31.07
N GLY A 13 8.70 21.06 -29.95
CA GLY A 13 7.34 21.59 -29.79
C GLY A 13 6.22 20.72 -30.33
N THR A 14 5.68 19.85 -29.49
CA THR A 14 4.27 19.42 -29.61
C THR A 14 3.61 19.67 -28.27
N ALA A 15 2.66 20.61 -28.27
CA ALA A 15 1.78 20.84 -27.13
C ALA A 15 1.08 19.52 -26.76
N LEU A 16 0.82 19.31 -25.47
CA LEU A 16 0.07 18.16 -24.98
C LEU A 16 -1.21 17.97 -25.81
N ASN A 17 -1.45 16.75 -26.28
CA ASN A 17 -2.61 16.45 -27.12
C ASN A 17 -3.92 16.75 -26.38
N LEU A 18 -4.87 17.38 -27.08
CA LEU A 18 -6.21 17.63 -26.56
C LEU A 18 -7.00 16.32 -26.44
N ALA A 19 -7.85 16.23 -25.43
CA ALA A 19 -8.75 15.09 -25.28
C ALA A 19 -9.77 15.05 -26.43
N THR A 20 -9.81 13.93 -27.13
CA THR A 20 -10.72 13.66 -28.25
C THR A 20 -12.03 13.03 -27.79
N HIS A 21 -12.06 12.47 -26.59
CA HIS A 21 -13.25 11.90 -25.96
C HIS A 21 -13.21 12.06 -24.42
N ARG A 22 -14.33 11.77 -23.75
CA ARG A 22 -14.49 11.99 -22.30
C ARG A 22 -13.47 11.23 -21.44
N ASP A 23 -13.18 9.98 -21.75
CA ASP A 23 -12.32 9.17 -20.86
C ASP A 23 -10.87 9.72 -20.82
N GLN A 24 -10.33 10.20 -21.95
CA GLN A 24 -9.10 11.00 -22.01
C GLN A 24 -9.17 12.25 -21.11
N LEU A 25 -10.26 13.02 -21.14
CA LEU A 25 -10.42 14.19 -20.26
C LEU A 25 -10.42 13.77 -18.78
N ILE A 26 -11.09 12.66 -18.44
CA ILE A 26 -11.09 12.09 -17.09
C ILE A 26 -9.67 11.68 -16.68
N SER A 27 -8.90 11.06 -17.57
CA SER A 27 -7.52 10.66 -17.29
C SER A 27 -6.59 11.86 -17.10
N MET A 28 -6.74 12.92 -17.90
CA MET A 28 -5.99 14.17 -17.70
C MET A 28 -6.34 14.83 -16.37
N LEU A 29 -7.62 14.86 -15.99
CA LEU A 29 -8.06 15.38 -14.69
C LEU A 29 -7.59 14.50 -13.52
N ALA A 30 -7.53 13.18 -13.68
CA ALA A 30 -7.00 12.28 -12.68
C ALA A 30 -5.49 12.51 -12.47
N GLU A 31 -4.73 12.71 -13.54
CA GLU A 31 -3.31 13.08 -13.46
C GLU A 31 -3.13 14.46 -12.79
N ALA A 32 -3.96 15.46 -13.15
CA ALA A 32 -3.95 16.75 -12.46
C ALA A 32 -4.22 16.61 -10.96
N ALA A 33 -5.23 15.82 -10.56
CA ALA A 33 -5.50 15.55 -9.15
C ALA A 33 -4.33 14.85 -8.44
N GLU A 34 -3.64 13.93 -9.12
CA GLU A 34 -2.45 13.28 -8.58
C GLU A 34 -1.30 14.28 -8.37
N VAL A 35 -1.07 15.18 -9.33
CA VAL A 35 -0.07 16.25 -9.22
C VAL A 35 -0.35 17.14 -8.02
N GLU A 36 -1.54 17.74 -7.90
CA GLU A 36 -1.85 18.66 -6.79
C GLU A 36 -1.74 17.98 -5.43
N HIS A 37 -2.22 16.73 -5.34
CA HIS A 37 -2.09 15.95 -4.12
C HIS A 37 -0.62 15.69 -3.77
N CYS A 38 0.17 15.30 -4.76
CA CYS A 38 1.58 15.04 -4.60
C CYS A 38 2.34 16.30 -4.15
N LEU A 39 2.14 17.43 -4.84
CA LEU A 39 2.78 18.71 -4.51
C LEU A 39 2.44 19.15 -3.09
N MET A 40 1.15 19.14 -2.72
CA MET A 40 0.71 19.39 -1.34
C MET A 40 1.49 18.56 -0.32
N CYS A 41 1.62 17.25 -0.54
CA CYS A 41 2.35 16.36 0.37
C CYS A 41 3.85 16.71 0.45
N THR A 42 4.49 17.07 -0.67
CA THR A 42 5.91 17.50 -0.67
C THR A 42 6.10 18.82 0.07
N TYR A 43 5.19 19.79 -0.10
CA TYR A 43 5.24 21.08 0.57
C TYR A 43 5.05 20.92 2.09
N LEU A 44 4.07 20.11 2.51
CA LEU A 44 3.86 19.78 3.93
C LEU A 44 5.08 19.09 4.53
N TYR A 45 5.65 18.11 3.84
CA TYR A 45 6.84 17.40 4.28
C TYR A 45 8.02 18.36 4.52
N ALA A 46 8.27 19.24 3.56
CA ALA A 46 9.32 20.24 3.65
C ALA A 46 9.04 21.25 4.78
N ALA A 47 7.80 21.72 4.91
CA ALA A 47 7.39 22.61 6.01
C ALA A 47 7.56 21.95 7.40
N PHE A 48 7.32 20.64 7.53
CA PHE A 48 7.54 19.91 8.79
C PHE A 48 9.03 19.83 9.15
N SER A 49 9.92 19.77 8.16
CA SER A 49 11.37 19.70 8.36
C SER A 49 12.00 21.01 8.89
N LEU A 50 11.31 22.14 8.76
CA LEU A 50 11.80 23.43 9.23
C LEU A 50 11.93 23.44 10.77
N LYS A 51 13.03 24.03 11.24
CA LYS A 51 13.30 24.27 12.66
C LYS A 51 12.31 25.26 13.25
N GLN A 52 11.93 25.07 14.50
CA GLN A 52 10.88 25.82 15.19
C GLN A 52 11.31 26.39 16.55
N GLY A 53 12.42 25.91 17.10
CA GLY A 53 12.98 26.31 18.39
C GLY A 53 14.26 27.16 18.28
N ILE A 54 14.51 27.97 19.32
CA ILE A 54 15.77 28.74 19.47
C ILE A 54 16.96 27.86 19.83
N ASP A 55 16.68 26.68 20.38
CA ASP A 55 17.62 25.61 20.72
C ASP A 55 18.14 24.85 19.49
N GLU A 56 17.59 25.13 18.31
CA GLU A 56 17.95 24.46 17.05
C GLU A 56 19.00 25.25 16.23
N ASP A 57 19.86 26.02 16.89
CA ASP A 57 20.95 26.80 16.26
C ASP A 57 20.47 27.90 15.29
N LEU A 58 19.37 28.58 15.64
CA LEU A 58 18.87 29.75 14.91
C LEU A 58 18.90 31.00 15.80
N LEU A 59 19.38 32.11 15.23
CA LEU A 59 19.24 33.42 15.87
C LEU A 59 17.76 33.85 15.91
N PRO A 60 17.35 34.74 16.82
CA PRO A 60 15.93 35.12 16.98
C PRO A 60 15.27 35.68 15.70
N ASP A 61 16.03 36.41 14.89
CA ASP A 61 15.56 36.98 13.62
C ASP A 61 15.55 35.95 12.48
N GLU A 62 16.54 35.04 12.46
CA GLU A 62 16.55 33.85 11.59
C GLU A 62 15.34 32.95 11.88
N LEU A 63 15.08 32.62 13.14
CA LEU A 63 13.94 31.82 13.55
C LEU A 63 12.61 32.48 13.15
N SER A 64 12.54 33.80 13.28
CA SER A 64 11.37 34.57 12.89
C SER A 64 11.14 34.52 11.37
N ALA A 65 12.20 34.55 10.56
CA ALA A 65 12.11 34.33 9.11
C ALA A 65 11.66 32.90 8.78
N VAL A 66 12.28 31.89 9.38
CA VAL A 66 11.94 30.47 9.17
C VAL A 66 10.48 30.17 9.55
N LYS A 67 9.97 30.76 10.64
CA LYS A 67 8.55 30.64 11.03
C LYS A 67 7.61 31.27 9.99
N ARG A 68 7.98 32.40 9.38
CA ARG A 68 7.22 33.00 8.28
C ARG A 68 7.24 32.10 7.05
N TRP A 69 8.40 31.59 6.65
CA TRP A 69 8.50 30.66 5.51
C TRP A 69 7.66 29.41 5.73
N ARG A 70 7.72 28.81 6.93
CA ARG A 70 6.87 27.66 7.26
C ARG A 70 5.38 27.98 7.11
N ALA A 71 4.94 29.14 7.61
CA ALA A 71 3.54 29.56 7.46
C ALA A 71 3.15 29.75 5.98
N GLU A 72 4.07 30.31 5.20
CA GLU A 72 3.88 30.52 3.75
C GLU A 72 3.74 29.19 2.99
N ILE A 73 4.63 28.23 3.24
CA ILE A 73 4.58 26.91 2.60
C ILE A 73 3.30 26.15 2.98
N ILE A 74 2.84 26.26 4.23
CA ILE A 74 1.58 25.66 4.66
C ILE A 74 0.38 26.34 3.97
N ALA A 75 0.43 27.66 3.77
CA ALA A 75 -0.60 28.37 3.03
C ALA A 75 -0.65 27.94 1.56
N ILE A 76 0.50 27.80 0.89
CA ILE A 76 0.61 27.23 -0.46
C ILE A 76 0.04 25.81 -0.49
N ALA A 77 0.43 24.94 0.45
CA ALA A 77 -0.14 23.59 0.54
C ALA A 77 -1.66 23.57 0.78
N THR A 78 -2.22 24.62 1.40
CA THR A 78 -3.67 24.78 1.58
C THR A 78 -4.34 25.21 0.27
N GLU A 79 -3.67 26.03 -0.54
CA GLU A 79 -4.11 26.35 -1.90
C GLU A 79 -4.09 25.10 -2.80
N GLU A 80 -3.11 24.19 -2.63
CA GLU A 80 -3.14 22.89 -3.31
C GLU A 80 -4.31 21.98 -2.88
N MET A 81 -4.76 22.07 -1.62
CA MET A 81 -6.00 21.40 -1.20
C MET A 81 -7.23 21.95 -1.93
N LEU A 82 -7.25 23.25 -2.19
CA LEU A 82 -8.30 23.90 -2.98
C LEU A 82 -8.23 23.46 -4.44
N HIS A 83 -7.04 23.42 -5.05
CA HIS A 83 -6.85 22.93 -6.41
C HIS A 83 -7.33 21.49 -6.56
N LEU A 84 -6.90 20.61 -5.65
CA LEU A 84 -7.35 19.22 -5.60
C LEU A 84 -8.87 19.12 -5.47
N ALA A 85 -9.50 19.93 -4.63
CA ALA A 85 -10.96 19.94 -4.48
C ALA A 85 -11.68 20.42 -5.76
N LEU A 86 -11.15 21.43 -6.46
CA LEU A 86 -11.68 21.92 -7.74
C LEU A 86 -11.54 20.88 -8.85
N VAL A 87 -10.39 20.20 -8.96
CA VAL A 87 -10.19 19.10 -9.91
C VAL A 87 -11.13 17.94 -9.62
N ASN A 88 -11.37 17.61 -8.35
CA ASN A 88 -12.35 16.61 -7.96
C ASN A 88 -13.78 17.02 -8.34
N ASN A 89 -14.15 18.29 -8.20
CA ASN A 89 -15.42 18.79 -8.69
C ASN A 89 -15.53 18.72 -10.22
N LEU A 90 -14.44 19.00 -10.97
CA LEU A 90 -14.37 18.81 -12.42
C LEU A 90 -14.60 17.35 -12.82
N LEU A 91 -13.90 16.41 -12.16
CA LEU A 91 -14.07 14.97 -12.34
C LEU A 91 -15.53 14.55 -12.12
N ILE A 92 -16.13 14.99 -11.01
CA ILE A 92 -17.53 14.71 -10.71
C ILE A 92 -18.43 15.29 -11.78
N ALA A 93 -18.22 16.55 -12.19
CA ALA A 93 -19.02 17.24 -13.18
C ALA A 93 -19.05 16.53 -14.53
N VAL A 94 -17.94 15.94 -14.98
CA VAL A 94 -17.88 15.15 -16.23
C VAL A 94 -18.37 13.71 -16.08
N GLY A 95 -18.79 13.32 -14.87
CA GLY A 95 -19.42 12.02 -14.56
C GLY A 95 -18.49 10.98 -13.93
N SER A 96 -17.28 11.35 -13.53
CA SER A 96 -16.35 10.47 -12.81
C SER A 96 -16.58 10.53 -11.29
N ARG A 97 -15.91 9.66 -10.54
CA ARG A 97 -15.79 9.76 -9.08
C ARG A 97 -14.61 10.67 -8.72
N PRO A 98 -14.59 11.26 -7.52
CA PRO A 98 -13.41 11.98 -7.07
C PRO A 98 -12.18 11.06 -7.02
N HIS A 99 -11.03 11.60 -7.39
CA HIS A 99 -9.72 10.96 -7.42
C HIS A 99 -8.80 11.56 -6.35
N TYR A 100 -8.79 10.94 -5.17
CA TYR A 100 -7.87 11.29 -4.07
C TYR A 100 -6.67 10.35 -3.98
N ARG A 101 -6.54 9.38 -4.89
CA ARG A 101 -5.38 8.48 -4.89
C ARG A 101 -4.18 9.19 -5.50
N HIS A 102 -3.00 8.82 -5.05
CA HIS A 102 -1.73 9.13 -5.69
C HIS A 102 -0.79 7.93 -5.54
N TYR A 103 0.36 7.96 -6.22
CA TYR A 103 1.41 6.95 -6.06
C TYR A 103 2.15 7.15 -4.73
N ASN A 104 2.53 6.03 -4.08
CA ASN A 104 3.36 6.13 -2.87
C ASN A 104 4.74 6.68 -3.21
N PHE A 105 5.23 7.59 -2.37
CA PHE A 105 6.54 8.21 -2.55
C PHE A 105 7.70 7.22 -2.30
N PRO A 106 8.85 7.43 -2.97
CA PRO A 106 9.02 8.28 -4.15
C PRO A 106 8.22 7.76 -5.35
N ALA A 107 7.65 8.69 -6.12
CA ALA A 107 7.02 8.35 -7.40
C ALA A 107 8.06 7.68 -8.31
N THR A 108 7.67 6.62 -9.00
CA THR A 108 8.56 5.93 -9.93
C THR A 108 8.61 6.70 -11.25
N ALA A 109 9.79 6.82 -11.85
CA ALA A 109 9.95 7.43 -13.17
C ALA A 109 8.97 6.84 -14.20
N GLY A 110 8.37 7.70 -15.00
CA GLY A 110 7.32 7.35 -15.95
C GLY A 110 5.90 7.54 -15.43
N GLN A 111 5.69 7.77 -14.12
CA GLN A 111 4.36 8.09 -13.58
C GLN A 111 3.91 9.50 -14.00
N PHE A 112 4.80 10.48 -13.85
CA PHE A 112 4.63 11.86 -14.33
C PHE A 112 5.66 12.16 -15.45
N PRO A 113 5.54 13.27 -16.21
CA PRO A 113 6.60 13.70 -17.11
C PRO A 113 7.94 13.83 -16.40
N ALA A 114 9.04 13.70 -17.14
CA ALA A 114 10.39 13.85 -16.58
C ALA A 114 10.64 15.20 -15.89
N ASP A 115 9.90 16.24 -16.30
CA ASP A 115 9.96 17.59 -15.73
C ASP A 115 9.06 17.80 -14.51
N VAL A 116 8.28 16.80 -14.10
CA VAL A 116 7.46 16.82 -12.89
C VAL A 116 7.96 15.73 -11.95
N ALA A 117 9.12 15.98 -11.35
CA ALA A 117 9.67 15.11 -10.32
C ALA A 117 8.93 15.38 -9.00
N VAL A 118 8.58 14.32 -8.26
CA VAL A 118 7.89 14.44 -6.98
C VAL A 118 8.61 13.62 -5.92
N ALA A 119 9.09 14.31 -4.88
CA ALA A 119 9.96 13.74 -3.87
C ALA A 119 9.65 14.30 -2.46
N LEU A 120 9.68 13.42 -1.45
CA LEU A 120 9.64 13.84 -0.04
C LEU A 120 11.05 14.19 0.42
N LEU A 121 11.36 15.49 0.45
CA LEU A 121 12.67 16.05 0.75
C LEU A 121 12.58 17.12 1.85
N PRO A 122 13.58 17.21 2.76
CA PRO A 122 13.65 18.32 3.71
C PRO A 122 13.81 19.65 2.98
N PHE A 123 13.41 20.76 3.61
CA PHE A 123 13.43 22.10 3.00
C PHE A 123 14.84 22.71 2.97
N ASP A 124 15.71 22.12 2.17
CA ASP A 124 17.01 22.66 1.81
C ASP A 124 16.93 23.58 0.58
N ALA A 125 18.07 24.19 0.20
CA ALA A 125 18.13 25.12 -0.93
C ALA A 125 17.71 24.45 -2.26
N ALA A 126 18.16 23.22 -2.51
CA ALA A 126 17.83 22.50 -3.74
C ALA A 126 16.33 22.14 -3.82
N THR A 127 15.70 21.81 -2.69
CA THR A 127 14.26 21.54 -2.62
C THR A 127 13.45 22.82 -2.86
N LEU A 128 13.93 23.96 -2.36
CA LEU A 128 13.31 25.26 -2.66
C LEU A 128 13.42 25.61 -4.15
N ASP A 129 14.59 25.43 -4.76
CA ASP A 129 14.76 25.62 -6.20
C ASP A 129 13.86 24.66 -7.00
N HIS A 130 13.69 23.42 -6.54
CA HIS A 130 12.76 22.47 -7.14
C HIS A 130 11.30 22.93 -7.06
N PHE A 131 10.85 23.48 -5.92
CA PHE A 131 9.49 24.04 -5.81
C PHE A 131 9.29 25.23 -6.77
N ILE A 132 10.30 26.09 -6.89
CA ILE A 132 10.28 27.19 -7.87
C ILE A 132 10.24 26.64 -9.31
N TYR A 133 10.98 25.57 -9.58
CA TYR A 133 10.96 24.90 -10.87
C TYR A 133 9.57 24.38 -11.20
N VAL A 134 8.96 23.60 -10.31
CA VAL A 134 7.65 22.98 -10.58
C VAL A 134 6.55 24.02 -10.81
N GLU A 135 6.52 25.09 -10.03
CA GLU A 135 5.52 26.16 -10.10
C GLU A 135 5.78 27.18 -11.22
N ARG A 136 6.86 27.03 -12.00
CA ARG A 136 7.27 28.06 -12.97
C ARG A 136 6.24 28.21 -14.10
N PRO A 137 5.98 29.45 -14.57
CA PRO A 137 5.24 29.63 -15.80
C PRO A 137 6.03 29.11 -17.01
N ALA A 138 5.33 28.75 -18.08
CA ALA A 138 5.93 28.11 -19.27
C ALA A 138 7.06 28.91 -19.95
N ASP A 139 7.09 30.23 -19.78
CA ASP A 139 8.10 31.14 -20.32
C ASP A 139 9.28 31.41 -19.37
N ALA A 140 9.23 30.93 -18.13
CA ALA A 140 10.32 31.05 -17.17
C ALA A 140 11.42 30.00 -17.42
N ASP A 141 12.65 30.50 -17.52
CA ASP A 141 13.88 29.69 -17.60
C ASP A 141 14.49 29.55 -16.20
N GLU A 142 13.85 28.73 -15.36
CA GLU A 142 14.34 28.40 -14.02
C GLU A 142 15.02 27.03 -14.05
N PRO A 143 16.24 26.88 -13.51
CA PRO A 143 16.86 25.57 -13.33
C PRO A 143 16.16 24.81 -12.20
N ASP A 144 16.17 23.47 -12.30
CA ASP A 144 15.75 22.61 -11.20
C ASP A 144 16.85 22.52 -10.12
N GLY A 145 16.49 22.05 -8.92
CA GLY A 145 17.41 21.93 -7.79
C GLY A 145 18.59 20.99 -8.06
N GLU A 146 19.79 21.37 -7.62
CA GLU A 146 21.04 20.63 -7.92
C GLU A 146 21.04 19.15 -7.50
N THR A 147 20.25 18.79 -6.48
CA THR A 147 20.13 17.42 -5.96
C THR A 147 18.98 16.62 -6.59
N MET A 148 18.19 17.24 -7.48
CA MET A 148 17.09 16.58 -8.16
C MET A 148 17.62 15.69 -9.29
N GLN A 149 17.42 14.37 -9.14
CA GLN A 149 17.76 13.42 -10.20
C GLN A 149 16.65 13.41 -11.26
N LYS A 150 16.94 13.95 -12.44
CA LYS A 150 16.09 13.79 -13.61
C LYS A 150 16.52 12.60 -14.44
N LEU A 151 15.57 11.71 -14.69
CA LEU A 151 15.74 10.65 -15.68
C LEU A 151 15.20 11.16 -17.02
N ASP A 152 15.98 10.97 -18.07
CA ASP A 152 15.55 11.29 -19.43
C ASP A 152 14.67 10.15 -19.96
N TYR A 153 13.37 10.42 -20.08
CA TYR A 153 12.39 9.52 -20.67
C TYR A 153 11.23 10.34 -21.26
N SER A 154 10.51 9.71 -22.18
CA SER A 154 9.26 10.26 -22.72
C SER A 154 8.13 9.26 -22.56
N ARG A 155 6.93 9.77 -22.24
CA ARG A 155 5.68 9.00 -22.15
C ARG A 155 4.88 9.02 -23.46
N ASP A 156 5.32 9.81 -24.45
CA ASP A 156 4.56 10.02 -25.69
C ASP A 156 4.37 8.73 -26.49
N MET A 157 3.15 8.21 -26.43
CA MET A 157 2.64 7.17 -27.31
C MET A 157 2.08 7.85 -28.55
N ASN A 158 2.92 8.07 -29.57
CA ASN A 158 2.56 8.79 -30.81
C ASN A 158 1.57 7.97 -31.69
N ARG A 159 0.30 7.87 -31.25
CA ARG A 159 -0.77 7.08 -31.90
C ARG A 159 -2.16 7.69 -31.68
N ASP A 160 -2.74 8.18 -32.77
CA ASP A 160 -4.11 8.77 -32.82
C ASP A 160 -5.25 7.74 -32.65
N ASP A 161 -4.93 6.43 -32.54
CA ASP A 161 -5.87 5.32 -32.65
C ASP A 161 -6.00 4.45 -31.38
N LEU A 162 -5.37 4.84 -30.27
CA LEU A 162 -5.43 4.08 -29.02
C LEU A 162 -6.67 4.44 -28.20
N ALA A 163 -7.44 3.42 -27.84
CA ALA A 163 -8.51 3.49 -26.84
C ALA A 163 -7.98 3.40 -25.39
N THR A 164 -6.67 3.55 -25.18
CA THR A 164 -6.02 3.43 -23.87
C THR A 164 -5.46 4.79 -23.48
N ASP A 165 -6.00 5.34 -22.39
CA ASP A 165 -5.83 6.74 -22.00
C ASP A 165 -4.57 6.95 -21.17
N ILE A 166 -3.54 7.54 -21.78
CA ILE A 166 -2.34 7.99 -21.06
C ILE A 166 -2.09 9.45 -21.49
N PRO A 167 -2.11 10.41 -20.56
CA PRO A 167 -1.70 11.78 -20.86
C PRO A 167 -0.26 11.80 -21.40
N GLY A 168 -0.05 12.57 -22.47
CA GLY A 168 1.29 12.76 -23.07
C GLY A 168 2.23 13.57 -22.17
N ASP A 169 3.43 13.84 -22.65
CA ASP A 169 4.38 14.67 -21.90
C ASP A 169 3.99 16.16 -21.90
N TYR A 170 4.27 16.84 -20.78
CA TYR A 170 4.16 18.29 -20.61
C TYR A 170 5.31 18.79 -19.73
N ARG A 171 5.66 20.07 -19.85
CA ARG A 171 6.82 20.69 -19.19
C ARG A 171 6.48 21.41 -17.90
N THR A 172 5.27 21.98 -17.82
CA THR A 172 4.77 22.68 -16.62
C THR A 172 3.35 22.23 -16.29
N VAL A 173 2.95 22.40 -15.03
CA VAL A 173 1.59 22.04 -14.57
C VAL A 173 0.53 22.87 -15.31
N GLY A 174 0.83 24.12 -15.65
CA GLY A 174 -0.02 25.00 -16.46
C GLY A 174 -0.24 24.49 -17.89
N GLU A 175 0.74 23.84 -18.52
CA GLU A 175 0.53 23.19 -19.84
C GLU A 175 -0.51 22.07 -19.77
N LEU A 176 -0.52 21.28 -18.68
CA LEU A 176 -1.56 20.27 -18.45
C LEU A 176 -2.94 20.91 -18.30
N TYR A 177 -3.07 21.94 -17.46
CA TYR A 177 -4.34 22.62 -17.26
C TYR A 177 -4.85 23.36 -18.49
N GLN A 178 -3.95 23.95 -19.28
CA GLN A 178 -4.28 24.58 -20.54
C GLN A 178 -4.85 23.55 -21.53
N ALA A 179 -4.23 22.37 -21.65
CA ALA A 179 -4.74 21.30 -22.49
C ALA A 179 -6.11 20.78 -22.02
N ILE A 180 -6.34 20.67 -20.69
CA ILE A 180 -7.65 20.35 -20.12
C ILE A 180 -8.68 21.41 -20.53
N ALA A 181 -8.35 22.70 -20.36
CA ALA A 181 -9.24 23.81 -20.71
C ALA A 181 -9.58 23.86 -22.21
N ASP A 182 -8.60 23.61 -23.07
CA ASP A 182 -8.75 23.62 -24.52
C ASP A 182 -9.53 22.39 -25.03
N SER A 183 -9.56 21.31 -24.25
CA SER A 183 -10.35 20.11 -24.56
C SER A 183 -11.85 20.29 -24.29
N LEU A 184 -12.26 21.21 -23.42
CA LEU A 184 -13.67 21.35 -23.00
C LEU A 184 -14.60 21.74 -24.16
N THR A 185 -14.25 22.77 -24.93
CA THR A 185 -15.10 23.26 -26.04
C THR A 185 -15.33 22.22 -27.14
N PRO A 186 -14.31 21.55 -27.71
CA PRO A 186 -14.55 20.55 -28.76
C PRO A 186 -15.36 19.35 -28.23
N LEU A 187 -15.13 18.92 -26.98
CA LEU A 187 -15.90 17.85 -26.37
C LEU A 187 -17.36 18.26 -26.13
N ALA A 188 -17.61 19.48 -25.64
CA ALA A 188 -18.96 20.02 -25.48
C ALA A 188 -19.69 20.17 -26.82
N ALA A 189 -18.97 20.56 -27.88
CA ALA A 189 -19.53 20.62 -29.23
C ALA A 189 -19.91 19.22 -29.78
N SER A 190 -19.12 18.18 -29.45
CA SER A 190 -19.38 16.81 -29.89
C SER A 190 -20.46 16.09 -29.09
N LEU A 191 -20.48 16.27 -27.76
CA LEU A 191 -21.38 15.55 -26.86
C LEU A 191 -22.65 16.34 -26.50
N GLY A 192 -22.65 17.65 -26.77
CA GLY A 192 -23.58 18.61 -26.17
C GLY A 192 -23.13 19.01 -24.77
N ALA A 193 -23.41 20.25 -24.35
CA ALA A 193 -22.99 20.76 -23.04
C ALA A 193 -23.56 19.92 -21.88
N GLU A 194 -24.87 19.63 -21.88
CA GLU A 194 -25.51 18.72 -20.91
C GLU A 194 -25.00 17.27 -21.04
N GLY A 195 -24.54 16.90 -22.25
CA GLY A 195 -23.93 15.62 -22.50
C GLY A 195 -22.52 15.50 -21.92
N LEU A 196 -21.75 16.60 -21.81
CA LEU A 196 -20.42 16.59 -21.19
C LEU A 196 -20.52 16.65 -19.65
N PHE A 197 -21.32 17.58 -19.12
CA PHE A 197 -21.47 17.81 -17.68
C PHE A 197 -22.61 16.98 -17.09
N VAL A 198 -22.45 15.65 -17.05
CA VAL A 198 -23.49 14.70 -16.57
C VAL A 198 -23.48 14.48 -15.05
N GLY A 199 -22.47 15.00 -14.37
CA GLY A 199 -22.26 14.87 -12.94
C GLY A 199 -23.33 15.54 -12.10
N ARG A 200 -23.65 14.96 -10.94
CA ARG A 200 -24.60 15.56 -10.01
C ARG A 200 -23.90 16.64 -9.19
N GLU A 201 -24.42 17.87 -9.22
CA GLU A 201 -23.87 19.00 -8.45
C GLU A 201 -23.87 18.74 -6.93
N GLU A 202 -24.87 18.03 -6.43
CA GLU A 202 -24.96 17.62 -5.02
C GLU A 202 -23.84 16.66 -4.57
N ALA A 203 -23.14 15.98 -5.49
CA ALA A 203 -21.97 15.17 -5.18
C ALA A 203 -20.68 15.99 -5.09
N GLN A 204 -20.70 17.24 -5.57
CA GLN A 204 -19.56 18.16 -5.52
C GLN A 204 -19.46 18.85 -4.15
N LEU A 205 -18.26 19.28 -3.79
CA LEU A 205 -17.97 20.01 -2.57
C LEU A 205 -18.01 21.52 -2.82
N SER A 206 -18.43 22.28 -1.82
CA SER A 206 -18.42 23.75 -1.88
C SER A 206 -17.71 24.33 -0.66
N GLU A 207 -17.45 25.65 -0.67
CA GLU A 207 -16.80 26.35 0.45
C GLU A 207 -17.46 26.05 1.81
N LYS A 208 -18.79 25.90 1.87
CA LYS A 208 -19.52 25.56 3.11
C LYS A 208 -19.20 24.16 3.67
N ASP A 209 -18.72 23.25 2.82
CA ASP A 209 -18.49 21.85 3.17
C ASP A 209 -17.08 21.65 3.73
N VAL A 210 -16.09 22.39 3.23
CA VAL A 210 -14.64 22.18 3.55
C VAL A 210 -13.87 23.44 3.94
N PHE A 211 -14.51 24.61 3.96
CA PHE A 211 -13.93 25.89 4.40
C PHE A 211 -12.73 26.38 3.56
N LEU A 212 -12.74 26.12 2.25
CA LEU A 212 -11.72 26.58 1.31
C LEU A 212 -12.28 27.74 0.46
N PRO A 213 -11.85 29.00 0.69
CA PRO A 213 -12.28 30.14 -0.10
C PRO A 213 -11.93 29.95 -1.58
N GLY A 214 -12.89 30.20 -2.47
CA GLY A 214 -12.71 30.00 -3.92
C GLY A 214 -13.21 28.65 -4.44
N LEU A 215 -13.53 27.68 -3.56
CA LEU A 215 -14.11 26.41 -3.99
C LEU A 215 -15.55 26.61 -4.49
N CYS A 216 -15.81 26.23 -5.74
CA CYS A 216 -17.12 26.32 -6.36
C CYS A 216 -17.56 24.99 -6.99
N THR A 217 -18.88 24.83 -7.13
CA THR A 217 -19.49 23.75 -7.92
C THR A 217 -19.43 24.09 -9.41
N ILE A 218 -19.44 23.06 -10.24
CA ILE A 218 -19.19 23.11 -11.67
C ILE A 218 -20.35 22.39 -12.37
N ALA A 219 -21.18 23.16 -13.05
CA ALA A 219 -22.30 22.64 -13.85
C ALA A 219 -22.16 22.97 -15.34
N THR A 220 -21.32 23.95 -15.68
CA THR A 220 -21.16 24.46 -17.05
C THR A 220 -19.71 24.60 -17.45
N GLU A 221 -19.46 24.72 -18.76
CA GLU A 221 -18.13 25.02 -19.29
C GLU A 221 -17.57 26.34 -18.73
N ALA A 222 -18.43 27.34 -18.52
CA ALA A 222 -18.01 28.61 -17.93
C ALA A 222 -17.54 28.44 -16.47
N ASP A 223 -18.15 27.53 -15.71
CA ASP A 223 -17.71 27.23 -14.33
C ASP A 223 -16.39 26.48 -14.34
N ALA A 224 -16.26 25.49 -15.22
CA ALA A 224 -15.04 24.72 -15.38
C ALA A 224 -13.85 25.60 -15.76
N ARG A 225 -14.03 26.52 -16.71
CA ARG A 225 -12.99 27.48 -17.11
C ARG A 225 -12.58 28.42 -15.97
N ARG A 226 -13.53 28.91 -15.16
CA ARG A 226 -13.19 29.73 -13.98
C ARG A 226 -12.38 28.97 -12.94
N ALA A 227 -12.75 27.70 -12.68
CA ALA A 227 -12.00 26.84 -11.77
C ALA A 227 -10.56 26.60 -12.28
N LEU A 228 -10.39 26.26 -13.56
CA LEU A 228 -9.09 26.05 -14.19
C LEU A 228 -8.23 27.33 -14.18
N THR A 229 -8.83 28.48 -14.47
CA THR A 229 -8.12 29.77 -14.38
C THR A 229 -7.63 30.02 -12.95
N LEU A 230 -8.48 29.84 -11.94
CA LEU A 230 -8.08 30.04 -10.54
C LEU A 230 -6.85 29.20 -10.17
N ILE A 231 -6.84 27.91 -10.54
CA ILE A 231 -5.72 27.01 -10.25
C ILE A 231 -4.42 27.52 -10.89
N VAL A 232 -4.46 27.86 -12.18
CA VAL A 232 -3.27 28.34 -12.90
C VAL A 232 -2.79 29.69 -12.34
N GLU A 233 -3.71 30.60 -12.02
CA GLU A 233 -3.36 31.92 -11.47
C GLU A 233 -2.74 31.84 -10.06
N GLN A 234 -3.15 30.86 -9.24
CA GLN A 234 -2.56 30.65 -7.92
C GLN A 234 -1.20 29.94 -7.99
N GLY A 235 -1.04 28.92 -8.85
CA GLY A 235 0.23 28.22 -9.05
C GLY A 235 1.31 29.07 -9.73
N GLU A 236 1.17 29.27 -11.04
CA GLU A 236 2.17 29.92 -11.90
C GLU A 236 2.01 31.46 -11.95
N GLY A 237 0.82 31.96 -11.60
CA GLY A 237 0.47 33.37 -11.73
C GLY A 237 -0.23 33.71 -13.04
N SER A 238 -0.70 34.96 -13.15
CA SER A 238 -1.29 35.48 -14.40
C SER A 238 -0.45 36.60 -14.99
N ALA A 239 -0.65 36.89 -16.28
CA ALA A 239 -0.02 38.05 -16.94
C ALA A 239 -0.33 39.40 -16.26
N VAL A 240 -1.30 39.45 -15.35
CA VAL A 240 -1.77 40.66 -14.67
C VAL A 240 -1.40 40.68 -13.18
N CYS A 241 -1.19 39.52 -12.55
CA CYS A 241 -0.94 39.42 -11.10
C CYS A 241 -0.01 38.24 -10.74
N LEU A 242 1.29 38.36 -11.06
CA LEU A 242 2.30 37.36 -10.71
C LEU A 242 2.66 37.36 -9.21
N GLU A 243 2.52 38.49 -8.51
CA GLU A 243 3.12 38.71 -7.17
C GLU A 243 2.56 37.81 -6.06
N THR A 244 1.39 37.20 -6.25
CA THR A 244 0.73 36.35 -5.25
C THR A 244 0.77 34.85 -5.58
N SER A 245 1.39 34.48 -6.70
CA SER A 245 1.49 33.07 -7.14
C SER A 245 2.42 32.24 -6.25
N HIS A 246 2.26 30.91 -6.26
CA HIS A 246 3.16 29.98 -5.57
C HIS A 246 4.60 30.21 -6.02
N TYR A 247 4.82 30.33 -7.34
CA TYR A 247 6.12 30.66 -7.94
C TYR A 247 6.76 31.92 -7.32
N ALA A 248 6.03 33.05 -7.28
CA ALA A 248 6.55 34.29 -6.73
C ALA A 248 6.81 34.21 -5.21
N ARG A 249 5.97 33.49 -4.48
CA ARG A 249 6.10 33.29 -3.02
C ARG A 249 7.32 32.44 -2.68
N PHE A 250 7.56 31.34 -3.38
CA PHE A 250 8.79 30.55 -3.21
C PHE A 250 10.04 31.33 -3.59
N ARG A 251 10.01 32.12 -4.67
CA ARG A 251 11.12 33.02 -5.02
C ARG A 251 11.41 34.05 -3.94
N THR A 252 10.37 34.61 -3.32
CA THR A 252 10.52 35.52 -2.18
C THR A 252 11.22 34.83 -1.01
N ILE A 253 10.92 33.56 -0.73
CA ILE A 253 11.63 32.75 0.27
C ILE A 253 13.11 32.58 -0.12
N ARG A 254 13.41 32.28 -1.40
CA ARG A 254 14.78 32.11 -1.91
C ARG A 254 15.62 33.38 -1.75
N GLU A 255 15.05 34.54 -2.06
CA GLU A 255 15.72 35.83 -1.87
C GLU A 255 16.05 36.09 -0.39
N GLN A 256 15.10 35.83 0.51
CA GLN A 256 15.31 35.98 1.95
C GLN A 256 16.33 34.97 2.49
N TRP A 257 16.34 33.75 1.96
CA TRP A 257 17.32 32.72 2.30
C TRP A 257 18.73 33.18 1.98
N HIS A 258 18.99 33.61 0.74
CA HIS A 258 20.31 34.08 0.33
C HIS A 258 20.77 35.28 1.14
N ALA A 259 19.87 36.19 1.52
CA ALA A 259 20.20 37.32 2.39
C ALA A 259 20.65 36.87 3.79
N LEU A 260 20.01 35.85 4.36
CA LEU A 260 20.39 35.30 5.66
C LEU A 260 21.70 34.51 5.59
N GLU A 261 21.89 33.70 4.55
CA GLU A 261 23.10 32.92 4.31
C GLU A 261 24.33 33.80 4.07
N ALA A 262 24.17 34.89 3.29
CA ALA A 262 25.24 35.87 3.08
C ALA A 262 25.67 36.56 4.38
N ARG A 263 24.76 36.71 5.34
CA ARG A 263 25.03 37.30 6.65
C ARG A 263 25.66 36.30 7.63
N ARG A 264 25.25 35.03 7.57
CA ARG A 264 25.78 33.94 8.41
C ARG A 264 26.05 32.69 7.55
N PRO A 265 27.30 32.50 7.09
CA PRO A 265 27.69 31.27 6.41
C PRO A 265 27.41 30.04 7.28
N GLY A 266 26.79 29.01 6.70
CA GLY A 266 26.35 27.82 7.43
C GLY A 266 24.97 27.94 8.09
N PHE A 267 24.20 29.00 7.79
CA PHE A 267 22.79 29.09 8.13
C PHE A 267 22.03 27.84 7.63
N LYS A 268 21.34 27.15 8.55
CA LYS A 268 20.64 25.90 8.27
C LYS A 268 19.25 25.91 8.92
N PRO A 269 18.18 26.24 8.17
CA PRO A 269 16.84 26.43 8.71
C PRO A 269 16.03 25.13 8.88
N TYR A 270 16.56 23.99 8.47
CA TYR A 270 15.87 22.69 8.49
C TYR A 270 16.61 21.64 9.32
N ARG A 271 15.89 20.60 9.75
CA ARG A 271 16.45 19.39 10.40
C ARG A 271 16.90 18.39 9.34
N GLU A 272 17.86 17.53 9.67
CA GLU A 272 18.31 16.43 8.80
C GLU A 272 17.26 15.32 8.73
N VAL A 273 16.16 15.56 8.01
CA VAL A 273 15.07 14.60 7.85
C VAL A 273 15.38 13.66 6.68
N ALA A 274 15.01 12.39 6.83
CA ALA A 274 15.13 11.33 5.85
C ALA A 274 14.66 11.74 4.45
N ARG A 275 15.56 11.77 3.47
CA ARG A 275 15.13 11.84 2.06
C ARG A 275 14.42 10.54 1.69
N HIS A 276 13.30 10.66 0.99
CA HIS A 276 12.48 9.52 0.54
C HIS A 276 12.22 8.49 1.65
N PRO A 277 11.56 8.89 2.76
CA PRO A 277 11.30 7.98 3.85
C PRO A 277 10.39 6.85 3.38
N VAL A 278 10.67 5.63 3.81
CA VAL A 278 9.88 4.45 3.47
C VAL A 278 9.60 3.58 4.69
N MET A 279 8.44 2.92 4.71
CA MET A 279 8.06 1.97 5.77
C MET A 279 8.72 0.59 5.60
N ARG A 280 9.06 0.23 4.36
CA ARG A 280 9.61 -1.09 4.00
C ARG A 280 11.06 -0.94 3.55
N ALA A 281 11.87 -1.95 3.84
CA ALA A 281 13.25 -1.99 3.36
C ALA A 281 13.28 -1.78 1.85
N PRO A 282 14.03 -0.79 1.35
CA PRO A 282 14.09 -0.49 -0.07
C PRO A 282 14.76 -1.66 -0.82
N VAL A 283 14.25 -1.96 -2.02
CA VAL A 283 14.79 -3.05 -2.87
C VAL A 283 16.04 -2.58 -3.62
N THR A 284 16.10 -1.29 -3.95
CA THR A 284 17.23 -0.63 -4.59
C THR A 284 18.02 0.19 -3.57
N THR A 285 19.31 0.39 -3.81
CA THR A 285 20.22 1.23 -3.00
C THR A 285 20.04 2.73 -3.25
N GLU A 286 18.90 3.15 -3.80
CA GLU A 286 18.56 4.58 -3.93
C GLU A 286 18.53 5.24 -2.53
N GLU A 287 18.59 6.57 -2.49
CA GLU A 287 18.59 7.42 -1.29
C GLU A 287 17.27 7.37 -0.48
N ARG A 288 16.71 6.17 -0.27
CA ARG A 288 15.51 5.90 0.51
C ARG A 288 15.91 5.49 1.91
N VAL A 289 15.36 6.15 2.91
CA VAL A 289 15.63 5.84 4.31
C VAL A 289 14.45 5.08 4.90
N GLN A 290 14.68 3.83 5.31
CA GLN A 290 13.64 3.08 6.00
C GLN A 290 13.48 3.58 7.43
N VAL A 291 12.26 3.96 7.83
CA VAL A 291 11.97 4.32 9.23
C VAL A 291 11.72 3.03 10.02
N VAL A 292 12.55 2.78 11.04
CA VAL A 292 12.50 1.57 11.89
C VAL A 292 12.72 1.84 13.38
N SER A 293 13.23 3.02 13.74
CA SER A 293 13.47 3.38 15.14
C SER A 293 12.15 3.66 15.88
N GLU A 294 12.05 3.20 17.13
CA GLU A 294 10.95 3.62 18.02
C GLU A 294 11.32 4.91 18.77
N PRO A 295 10.35 5.80 19.04
CA PRO A 295 8.91 5.67 18.76
C PRO A 295 8.48 6.14 17.34
N ALA A 296 9.43 6.48 16.46
CA ALA A 296 9.13 7.04 15.14
C ALA A 296 8.33 6.07 14.24
N LEU A 297 8.64 4.77 14.27
CA LEU A 297 7.92 3.76 13.51
C LEU A 297 6.44 3.69 13.91
N SER A 298 6.15 3.62 15.21
CA SER A 298 4.78 3.57 15.73
C SER A 298 4.00 4.84 15.37
N LEU A 299 4.61 6.02 15.55
CA LEU A 299 4.00 7.30 15.18
C LEU A 299 3.74 7.41 13.68
N LEU A 300 4.67 6.96 12.84
CA LEU A 300 4.50 6.99 11.40
C LEU A 300 3.33 6.11 10.93
N ASP A 301 3.09 4.98 11.60
CA ASP A 301 1.93 4.14 11.32
C ASP A 301 0.60 4.82 11.71
N VAL A 302 0.55 5.50 12.87
CA VAL A 302 -0.59 6.36 13.25
C VAL A 302 -0.82 7.44 12.19
N GLY A 303 0.24 8.15 11.78
CA GLY A 303 0.18 9.22 10.79
C GLY A 303 -0.36 8.75 9.44
N ASN A 304 0.22 7.68 8.87
CA ASN A 304 -0.24 7.13 7.59
C ASN A 304 -1.67 6.58 7.68
N SER A 305 -2.04 5.97 8.80
CA SER A 305 -3.39 5.46 9.02
C SER A 305 -4.42 6.59 9.13
N ALA A 306 -4.09 7.67 9.84
CA ALA A 306 -4.92 8.87 9.95
C ALA A 306 -5.09 9.54 8.59
N TYR A 307 -3.99 9.70 7.84
CA TYR A 307 -4.00 10.24 6.49
C TYR A 307 -4.87 9.41 5.54
N PHE A 308 -4.71 8.08 5.51
CA PHE A 308 -5.52 7.22 4.64
C PHE A 308 -7.01 7.23 5.01
N LEU A 309 -7.35 7.25 6.31
CA LEU A 309 -8.73 7.36 6.76
C LEU A 309 -9.33 8.72 6.38
N MET A 310 -8.57 9.81 6.49
CA MET A 310 -9.00 11.15 6.08
C MET A 310 -9.39 11.19 4.61
N LEU A 311 -8.58 10.62 3.71
CA LEU A 311 -8.90 10.54 2.28
C LEU A 311 -10.16 9.72 1.99
N ARG A 312 -10.42 8.65 2.76
CA ARG A 312 -11.68 7.90 2.67
C ARG A 312 -12.89 8.75 3.06
N LEU A 313 -12.76 9.59 4.11
CA LEU A 313 -13.82 10.51 4.50
C LEU A 313 -14.07 11.57 3.42
N PHE A 314 -13.03 12.13 2.81
CA PHE A 314 -13.19 13.07 1.69
C PHE A 314 -13.86 12.45 0.47
N ALA A 315 -13.45 11.24 0.07
CA ALA A 315 -14.11 10.51 -1.00
C ALA A 315 -15.60 10.24 -0.68
N LEU A 316 -15.90 9.90 0.57
CA LEU A 316 -17.26 9.64 1.04
C LEU A 316 -18.13 10.90 1.08
N MET A 317 -17.58 12.09 1.35
CA MET A 317 -18.35 13.34 1.33
C MET A 317 -18.97 13.63 -0.05
N SER A 318 -18.37 13.11 -1.12
CA SER A 318 -18.91 13.17 -2.49
C SER A 318 -19.77 11.95 -2.87
N ASP A 319 -19.87 10.94 -2.00
CA ASP A 319 -20.72 9.77 -2.20
C ASP A 319 -22.09 9.96 -1.53
N THR A 320 -23.03 10.48 -2.32
CA THR A 320 -24.39 10.80 -1.88
C THR A 320 -25.22 9.57 -1.52
N THR A 321 -24.75 8.36 -1.84
CA THR A 321 -25.45 7.11 -1.57
C THR A 321 -24.96 6.47 -0.27
N ASN A 322 -23.65 6.38 -0.10
CA ASN A 322 -23.02 5.63 0.98
C ASN A 322 -22.75 6.47 2.25
N CYS A 323 -22.71 7.80 2.16
CA CYS A 323 -22.47 8.64 3.32
C CYS A 323 -23.70 8.71 4.24
N LEU A 324 -23.61 8.11 5.43
CA LEU A 324 -24.69 8.13 6.41
C LEU A 324 -24.71 9.39 7.28
N LEU A 325 -23.54 9.99 7.53
CA LEU A 325 -23.43 11.21 8.31
C LEU A 325 -23.54 12.44 7.42
N PRO A 326 -24.07 13.57 7.94
CA PRO A 326 -24.08 14.83 7.20
C PRO A 326 -22.64 15.34 7.00
N ARG A 327 -22.37 15.97 5.84
CA ARG A 327 -21.04 16.48 5.47
C ARG A 327 -20.32 17.27 6.58
N PRO A 328 -20.95 18.19 7.32
CA PRO A 328 -20.26 18.91 8.39
C PRO A 328 -19.70 18.01 9.50
N ALA A 329 -20.40 16.90 9.83
CA ALA A 329 -19.92 15.95 10.82
C ALA A 329 -18.74 15.13 10.28
N VAL A 330 -18.81 14.71 9.02
CA VAL A 330 -17.71 14.00 8.33
C VAL A 330 -16.48 14.91 8.20
N MET A 331 -16.67 16.17 7.84
CA MET A 331 -15.60 17.16 7.72
C MET A 331 -14.93 17.40 9.07
N ALA A 332 -15.68 17.54 10.17
CA ALA A 332 -15.10 17.70 11.50
C ALA A 332 -14.18 16.52 11.89
N GLN A 333 -14.55 15.30 11.51
CA GLN A 333 -13.73 14.10 11.70
C GLN A 333 -12.48 14.11 10.79
N ALA A 334 -12.63 14.51 9.52
CA ALA A 334 -11.52 14.67 8.60
C ALA A 334 -10.52 15.74 9.07
N MET A 335 -10.99 16.88 9.58
CA MET A 335 -10.15 17.93 10.17
C MET A 335 -9.39 17.43 11.40
N THR A 336 -10.03 16.60 12.24
CA THR A 336 -9.37 15.99 13.40
C THR A 336 -8.19 15.12 12.96
N LEU A 337 -8.39 14.30 11.92
CA LEU A 337 -7.33 13.48 11.34
C LEU A 337 -6.25 14.34 10.68
N MET A 338 -6.62 15.42 10.00
CA MET A 338 -5.69 16.35 9.36
C MET A 338 -4.72 16.99 10.37
N HIS A 339 -5.24 17.48 11.50
CA HIS A 339 -4.40 18.02 12.58
C HIS A 339 -3.46 16.95 13.16
N ALA A 340 -3.95 15.72 13.35
CA ALA A 340 -3.12 14.61 13.80
C ALA A 340 -1.98 14.29 12.81
N VAL A 341 -2.24 14.31 11.51
CA VAL A 341 -1.20 14.12 10.48
C VAL A 341 -0.14 15.22 10.57
N ALA A 342 -0.54 16.48 10.80
CA ALA A 342 0.40 17.59 10.96
C ALA A 342 1.25 17.45 12.25
N ASP A 343 0.62 17.12 13.38
CA ASP A 343 1.31 16.96 14.67
C ASP A 343 2.30 15.78 14.63
N VAL A 344 1.88 14.65 14.06
CA VAL A 344 2.75 13.49 13.82
C VAL A 344 3.88 13.86 12.85
N GLY A 345 3.56 14.52 11.74
CA GLY A 345 4.52 14.93 10.73
C GLY A 345 5.66 15.78 11.29
N VAL A 346 5.33 16.80 12.10
CA VAL A 346 6.32 17.64 12.79
C VAL A 346 7.12 16.82 13.81
N THR A 347 6.45 16.00 14.61
CA THR A 347 7.10 15.21 15.68
C THR A 347 8.09 14.19 15.13
N LEU A 348 7.78 13.54 14.01
CA LEU A 348 8.68 12.58 13.36
C LEU A 348 10.04 13.22 13.04
N THR A 349 10.07 14.51 12.65
CA THR A 349 11.30 15.20 12.29
C THR A 349 12.27 15.45 13.46
N THR A 350 11.87 15.13 14.70
CA THR A 350 12.72 15.22 15.89
C THR A 350 13.19 13.86 16.40
N LEU A 351 12.71 12.77 15.78
CA LEU A 351 12.99 11.39 16.18
C LEU A 351 13.92 10.74 15.17
N PRO A 352 14.87 9.89 15.59
CA PRO A 352 15.76 9.20 14.66
C PRO A 352 14.97 8.29 13.71
N ALA A 353 15.33 8.23 12.42
CA ALA A 353 14.66 7.37 11.45
C ALA A 353 15.09 5.91 11.60
N ASN A 354 16.40 5.68 11.62
CA ASN A 354 17.02 4.36 11.51
C ASN A 354 18.40 4.37 12.18
N PRO A 355 18.75 3.38 13.02
CA PRO A 355 20.07 3.29 13.62
C PRO A 355 21.22 3.19 12.59
N ASP A 356 20.95 2.66 11.40
CA ASP A 356 21.93 2.53 10.32
C ASP A 356 22.24 3.87 9.62
N HIS A 357 21.40 4.89 9.86
CA HIS A 357 21.56 6.26 9.35
C HIS A 357 21.66 7.26 10.51
N PRO A 358 22.76 7.25 11.28
CA PRO A 358 22.90 8.08 12.47
C PRO A 358 22.82 9.57 12.10
N GLY A 359 22.00 10.32 12.85
CA GLY A 359 21.78 11.75 12.63
C GLY A 359 20.66 12.09 11.64
N VAL A 360 20.06 11.09 10.99
CA VAL A 360 18.89 11.28 10.11
C VAL A 360 17.60 11.07 10.90
N MET A 361 16.71 12.04 10.84
CA MET A 361 15.41 12.06 11.51
C MET A 361 14.31 11.45 10.64
N ALA A 362 13.27 10.90 11.25
CA ALA A 362 12.14 10.30 10.57
C ALA A 362 11.26 11.37 9.89
N GLY A 363 10.49 10.95 8.90
CA GLY A 363 9.52 11.83 8.24
C GLY A 363 8.28 11.07 7.82
N MET A 364 7.20 11.82 7.63
CA MET A 364 5.92 11.29 7.14
C MET A 364 6.09 10.71 5.74
N THR A 365 5.47 9.56 5.44
CA THR A 365 5.58 8.93 4.11
C THR A 365 4.36 9.14 3.22
N PHE A 366 3.23 9.58 3.80
CA PHE A 366 1.94 9.69 3.10
C PHE A 366 1.58 8.41 2.34
N SER A 367 1.85 7.26 2.94
CA SER A 367 1.68 5.96 2.28
C SER A 367 0.21 5.57 2.25
N LEU A 368 -0.29 5.26 1.06
CA LEU A 368 -1.65 4.76 0.84
C LEU A 368 -1.71 3.23 0.79
N SER A 369 -2.85 2.69 1.25
CA SER A 369 -3.21 1.29 1.01
C SER A 369 -3.66 1.08 -0.44
N ARG A 370 -3.46 -0.14 -0.96
CA ARG A 370 -3.91 -0.53 -2.31
C ARG A 370 -5.45 -0.63 -2.44
N THR A 371 -6.17 -0.58 -1.32
CA THR A 371 -7.65 -0.69 -1.30
C THR A 371 -8.32 0.55 -1.87
N ALA A 372 -9.48 0.40 -2.52
CA ALA A 372 -10.28 1.51 -3.00
C ALA A 372 -10.70 2.45 -1.85
N LEU A 373 -10.91 3.73 -2.18
CA LEU A 373 -11.40 4.73 -1.21
C LEU A 373 -12.93 4.70 -1.05
N GLY A 374 -13.64 4.23 -2.09
CA GLY A 374 -15.10 4.08 -2.06
C GLY A 374 -15.54 2.82 -1.32
N TYR A 375 -16.82 2.81 -0.95
CA TYR A 375 -17.47 1.71 -0.25
C TYR A 375 -18.52 1.06 -1.14
N GLU A 376 -18.80 -0.22 -0.87
CA GLU A 376 -19.79 -1.00 -1.63
C GLU A 376 -21.22 -0.55 -1.31
N SER A 377 -21.51 -0.35 -0.02
CA SER A 377 -22.83 0.02 0.51
C SER A 377 -22.72 0.97 1.70
N PRO A 378 -23.82 1.64 2.09
CA PRO A 378 -23.82 2.52 3.26
C PRO A 378 -23.57 1.75 4.57
N GLU A 379 -24.04 0.50 4.64
CA GLU A 379 -23.78 -0.42 5.77
C GLU A 379 -22.27 -0.68 5.92
N SER A 380 -21.65 -1.13 4.83
CA SER A 380 -20.21 -1.42 4.81
C SER A 380 -19.38 -0.17 5.10
N ALA A 381 -19.80 1.00 4.60
CA ALA A 381 -19.13 2.27 4.87
C ALA A 381 -19.09 2.57 6.38
N ALA A 382 -20.24 2.55 7.04
CA ALA A 382 -20.33 2.87 8.46
C ALA A 382 -19.54 1.89 9.34
N TRP A 383 -19.67 0.57 9.09
CA TRP A 383 -18.93 -0.45 9.84
C TRP A 383 -17.42 -0.32 9.67
N LEU A 384 -16.93 -0.22 8.43
CA LEU A 384 -15.50 -0.16 8.16
C LEU A 384 -14.89 1.14 8.69
N ILE A 385 -15.59 2.28 8.58
CA ILE A 385 -15.10 3.55 9.14
C ILE A 385 -15.03 3.47 10.66
N ALA A 386 -16.09 3.00 11.32
CA ALA A 386 -16.10 2.86 12.77
C ALA A 386 -15.00 1.91 13.27
N GLU A 387 -14.80 0.78 12.59
CA GLU A 387 -13.74 -0.18 12.91
C GLU A 387 -12.35 0.44 12.74
N ARG A 388 -12.11 1.18 11.64
CA ARG A 388 -10.83 1.86 11.39
C ARG A 388 -10.57 2.97 12.40
N MET A 389 -11.60 3.73 12.80
CA MET A 389 -11.49 4.75 13.84
C MET A 389 -11.12 4.16 15.20
N GLU A 390 -11.76 3.05 15.60
CA GLU A 390 -11.42 2.34 16.85
C GLU A 390 -9.99 1.81 16.83
N LEU A 391 -9.58 1.16 15.72
CA LEU A 391 -8.23 0.63 15.60
C LEU A 391 -7.18 1.75 15.68
N LEU A 392 -7.42 2.84 14.96
CA LEU A 392 -6.53 4.01 15.00
C LEU A 392 -6.50 4.65 16.40
N ALA A 393 -7.63 4.72 17.10
CA ALA A 393 -7.68 5.23 18.48
C ALA A 393 -6.84 4.38 19.43
N THR A 394 -6.94 3.05 19.35
CA THR A 394 -6.11 2.14 20.15
C THR A 394 -4.62 2.32 19.86
N HIS A 395 -4.25 2.49 18.59
CA HIS A 395 -2.84 2.69 18.23
C HIS A 395 -2.31 4.07 18.65
N ALA A 396 -3.16 5.11 18.56
CA ALA A 396 -2.87 6.45 19.05
C ALA A 396 -2.62 6.46 20.57
N ASP A 397 -3.38 5.71 21.36
CA ASP A 397 -3.15 5.56 22.81
C ASP A 397 -1.76 4.97 23.12
N CYS A 398 -1.30 4.01 22.32
CA CYS A 398 0.04 3.42 22.49
C CYS A 398 1.17 4.42 22.22
N CYS A 399 0.88 5.54 21.56
CA CYS A 399 1.87 6.56 21.18
C CYS A 399 1.81 7.83 22.03
N VAL A 400 0.96 7.89 23.06
CA VAL A 400 0.76 9.08 23.91
C VAL A 400 2.04 9.54 24.60
N ASP A 401 2.89 8.61 25.03
CA ASP A 401 4.18 8.94 25.66
C ASP A 401 5.12 9.70 24.70
N ALA A 402 5.03 9.39 23.40
CA ALA A 402 5.82 10.07 22.37
C ALA A 402 5.16 11.37 21.88
N LEU A 403 3.83 11.41 21.83
CA LEU A 403 3.06 12.57 21.40
C LEU A 403 1.73 12.69 22.19
N PRO A 404 1.71 13.47 23.28
CA PRO A 404 0.56 13.50 24.21
C PRO A 404 -0.79 13.90 23.60
N VAL A 405 -0.79 14.73 22.56
CA VAL A 405 -2.03 15.15 21.87
C VAL A 405 -2.79 13.96 21.24
N LEU A 406 -2.11 12.83 20.99
CA LEU A 406 -2.74 11.62 20.48
C LEU A 406 -3.77 11.01 21.44
N GLY A 407 -3.70 11.31 22.74
CA GLY A 407 -4.73 10.87 23.69
C GLY A 407 -6.08 11.54 23.43
N GLN A 408 -6.07 12.82 23.09
CA GLN A 408 -7.28 13.55 22.69
C GLN A 408 -7.80 13.04 21.34
N LEU A 409 -6.90 12.79 20.38
CA LEU A 409 -7.26 12.18 19.11
C LEU A 409 -7.97 10.83 19.32
N ALA A 410 -7.39 9.95 20.14
CA ALA A 410 -7.95 8.63 20.42
C ALA A 410 -9.36 8.73 21.02
N HIS A 411 -9.59 9.68 21.93
CA HIS A 411 -10.91 9.95 22.47
C HIS A 411 -11.91 10.37 21.38
N THR A 412 -11.57 11.39 20.57
CA THR A 412 -12.44 11.89 19.50
C THR A 412 -12.72 10.85 18.42
N LEU A 413 -11.75 9.97 18.10
CA LEU A 413 -11.96 8.88 17.14
C LEU A 413 -12.97 7.84 17.65
N ARG A 414 -13.00 7.54 18.96
CA ARG A 414 -13.99 6.64 19.55
C ARG A 414 -15.40 7.23 19.52
N GLU A 415 -15.52 8.53 19.80
CA GLU A 415 -16.79 9.25 19.65
C GLU A 415 -17.29 9.22 18.20
N ALA A 416 -16.39 9.48 17.24
CA ALA A 416 -16.69 9.41 15.82
C ALA A 416 -17.12 7.98 15.39
N ALA A 417 -16.42 6.94 15.86
CA ALA A 417 -16.80 5.55 15.62
C ALA A 417 -18.19 5.23 16.18
N GLY A 418 -18.51 5.75 17.37
CA GLY A 418 -19.85 5.69 17.96
C GLY A 418 -20.92 6.35 17.08
N ALA A 419 -20.64 7.53 16.54
CA ALA A 419 -21.56 8.25 15.65
C ALA A 419 -21.85 7.46 14.36
N TRP A 420 -20.84 6.83 13.75
CA TRP A 420 -21.03 5.98 12.57
C TRP A 420 -21.87 4.74 12.87
N ARG A 421 -21.64 4.08 14.02
CA ARG A 421 -22.48 2.94 14.46
C ARG A 421 -23.93 3.34 14.72
N GLN A 422 -24.15 4.48 15.37
CA GLN A 422 -25.50 5.00 15.59
C GLN A 422 -26.21 5.34 14.28
N ALA A 423 -25.51 5.96 13.34
CA ALA A 423 -26.07 6.27 12.02
C ALA A 423 -26.40 5.01 11.21
N HIS A 424 -25.57 3.98 11.35
CA HIS A 424 -25.86 2.64 10.81
C HIS A 424 -27.15 2.07 11.40
N ASP A 425 -27.26 2.02 12.73
CA ASP A 425 -28.39 1.40 13.43
C ASP A 425 -29.72 2.16 13.22
N ALA A 426 -29.65 3.47 12.98
CA ALA A 426 -30.81 4.31 12.72
C ALA A 426 -31.36 4.18 11.29
N LYS A 427 -30.59 3.64 10.34
CA LYS A 427 -31.01 3.54 8.95
C LYS A 427 -31.83 2.28 8.73
N ASP A 428 -33.05 2.45 8.23
CA ASP A 428 -33.86 1.34 7.73
C ASP A 428 -33.36 0.95 6.34
N TYR A 429 -32.72 -0.21 6.23
CA TYR A 429 -32.21 -0.75 4.97
C TYR A 429 -33.30 -1.45 4.12
N GLY A 430 -34.56 -1.44 4.58
CA GLY A 430 -35.68 -2.12 3.94
C GLY A 430 -35.70 -3.63 4.23
N ALA A 431 -36.86 -4.28 4.02
CA ALA A 431 -37.02 -5.72 4.19
C ALA A 431 -36.32 -6.50 3.06
N GLY A 432 -34.99 -6.51 3.10
CA GLY A 432 -34.11 -7.25 2.20
C GLY A 432 -32.76 -7.34 2.89
N PHE A 433 -32.50 -8.50 3.50
CA PHE A 433 -31.52 -8.77 4.55
C PHE A 433 -32.00 -8.35 5.95
N ALA A 434 -32.71 -9.26 6.60
CA ALA A 434 -32.77 -9.26 8.05
C ALA A 434 -31.33 -9.30 8.57
N SER A 435 -30.90 -8.23 9.22
CA SER A 435 -29.73 -8.26 10.08
C SER A 435 -30.02 -9.29 11.16
N ASN A 436 -29.41 -10.47 11.05
CA ASN A 436 -29.25 -11.29 12.24
C ASN A 436 -28.44 -10.42 13.22
N PRO A 437 -28.92 -10.21 14.46
CA PRO A 437 -28.15 -9.47 15.44
C PRO A 437 -26.77 -10.13 15.54
N VAL A 438 -25.72 -9.35 15.29
CA VAL A 438 -24.34 -9.78 15.53
C VAL A 438 -24.29 -10.15 17.01
N PRO A 439 -24.11 -11.43 17.38
CA PRO A 439 -23.90 -11.79 18.77
C PRO A 439 -22.66 -11.02 19.21
N ALA A 440 -22.74 -10.32 20.34
CA ALA A 440 -21.57 -9.70 20.94
C ALA A 440 -20.47 -10.76 20.97
N LEU A 441 -19.41 -10.56 20.18
CA LEU A 441 -18.28 -11.48 20.18
C LEU A 441 -17.70 -11.42 21.59
N PRO A 442 -17.71 -12.53 22.35
CA PRO A 442 -16.88 -12.57 23.53
C PRO A 442 -15.45 -12.37 23.04
N VAL A 443 -14.71 -11.46 23.68
CA VAL A 443 -13.25 -11.39 23.54
C VAL A 443 -12.72 -12.71 24.06
N MET A 444 -12.63 -13.69 23.17
CA MET A 444 -11.99 -14.97 23.44
C MET A 444 -10.62 -14.92 22.78
N VAL A 445 -9.67 -14.36 23.51
CA VAL A 445 -8.32 -14.93 23.49
C VAL A 445 -8.42 -16.26 24.23
N GLN A 446 -9.08 -17.24 23.62
CA GLN A 446 -8.85 -18.63 23.98
C GLN A 446 -7.85 -19.17 22.98
N ALA A 447 -6.66 -19.47 23.51
CA ALA A 447 -5.74 -20.37 22.84
C ALA A 447 -6.54 -21.59 22.38
N MET A 448 -6.66 -21.76 21.07
CA MET A 448 -7.36 -22.88 20.47
C MET A 448 -6.74 -24.16 21.06
N GLN A 449 -7.55 -24.92 21.79
CA GLN A 449 -7.11 -26.20 22.31
C GLN A 449 -6.73 -27.09 21.12
N PRO A 450 -5.59 -27.80 21.16
CA PRO A 450 -5.29 -28.81 20.15
C PRO A 450 -6.43 -29.83 20.14
N ALA A 451 -6.91 -30.19 18.95
CA ALA A 451 -7.89 -31.25 18.79
C ALA A 451 -7.37 -32.53 19.48
N ALA A 452 -8.30 -33.18 20.17
CA ALA A 452 -8.09 -34.37 20.97
C ALA A 452 -7.64 -35.57 20.12
N GLU A 453 -7.05 -36.52 20.85
CA GLU A 453 -6.37 -37.74 20.43
C GLU A 453 -7.29 -38.76 19.72
N ASP A 454 -7.54 -38.67 18.39
CA ASP A 454 -7.82 -39.84 17.49
C ASP A 454 -7.89 -39.47 15.98
N ASP A 455 -6.94 -38.69 15.43
CA ASP A 455 -7.09 -38.02 14.12
C ASP A 455 -6.28 -38.64 12.94
N ASP A 456 -6.09 -39.97 12.92
CA ASP A 456 -5.44 -40.67 11.79
C ASP A 456 -6.44 -41.14 10.72
N LYS A 457 -7.74 -40.88 10.90
CA LYS A 457 -8.77 -41.26 9.93
C LYS A 457 -8.89 -40.20 8.83
N ILE A 458 -8.73 -40.63 7.59
CA ILE A 458 -9.06 -39.80 6.42
C ILE A 458 -10.58 -39.75 6.29
N GLU A 459 -11.15 -38.55 6.43
CA GLU A 459 -12.56 -38.31 6.16
C GLU A 459 -12.79 -38.35 4.64
N VAL A 460 -13.85 -39.05 4.22
CA VAL A 460 -14.17 -39.24 2.80
C VAL A 460 -15.60 -38.77 2.56
N ALA A 461 -15.74 -37.74 1.72
CA ALA A 461 -17.04 -37.21 1.31
C ALA A 461 -17.28 -37.54 -0.17
N HIS A 462 -18.36 -38.27 -0.44
CA HIS A 462 -18.74 -38.69 -1.78
C HIS A 462 -19.78 -37.74 -2.38
N GLY A 463 -19.54 -37.29 -3.60
CA GLY A 463 -20.53 -36.62 -4.43
C GLY A 463 -20.74 -37.32 -5.78
N GLU A 464 -21.69 -36.81 -6.56
CA GLU A 464 -22.02 -37.26 -7.90
C GLU A 464 -20.80 -37.13 -8.84
N ASN A 465 -20.11 -36.00 -8.79
CA ASN A 465 -19.04 -35.67 -9.74
C ASN A 465 -17.62 -35.96 -9.26
N GLY A 466 -17.46 -36.46 -8.03
CA GLY A 466 -16.15 -36.77 -7.46
C GLY A 466 -16.18 -37.10 -5.97
N THR A 467 -15.00 -37.32 -5.39
CA THR A 467 -14.83 -37.65 -3.96
C THR A 467 -13.76 -36.75 -3.35
N ILE A 468 -14.09 -36.11 -2.22
CA ILE A 468 -13.17 -35.28 -1.44
C ILE A 468 -12.62 -36.12 -0.29
N TYR A 469 -11.30 -36.08 -0.13
CA TYR A 469 -10.58 -36.69 0.98
C TYR A 469 -10.00 -35.59 1.86
N PHE A 470 -10.25 -35.66 3.16
CA PHE A 470 -9.70 -34.73 4.14
C PHE A 470 -8.85 -35.47 5.17
N HIS A 471 -7.60 -35.04 5.33
CA HIS A 471 -6.65 -35.59 6.28
C HIS A 471 -6.40 -34.59 7.41
N GLY A 472 -7.12 -34.73 8.52
CA GLY A 472 -7.08 -33.83 9.68
C GLY A 472 -5.67 -33.56 10.18
N ARG A 473 -4.90 -34.63 10.39
CA ARG A 473 -3.48 -34.57 10.80
C ARG A 473 -2.57 -33.75 9.89
N ARG A 474 -2.89 -33.55 8.61
CA ARG A 474 -2.10 -32.69 7.71
C ARG A 474 -2.63 -31.26 7.64
N CYS A 475 -3.81 -30.98 8.19
CA CYS A 475 -4.44 -29.67 8.08
C CYS A 475 -3.68 -28.61 8.88
N VAL A 476 -3.24 -27.54 8.19
CA VAL A 476 -2.64 -26.35 8.83
C VAL A 476 -3.66 -25.24 9.06
N HIS A 477 -4.96 -25.54 8.97
CA HIS A 477 -6.08 -24.59 8.98
C HIS A 477 -5.80 -23.29 8.23
N SER A 478 -5.24 -23.39 7.02
CA SER A 478 -4.99 -22.23 6.14
C SER A 478 -6.28 -21.52 5.68
N ARG A 479 -7.45 -22.11 5.96
CA ARG A 479 -8.79 -21.62 5.62
C ARG A 479 -9.08 -21.47 4.13
N HIS A 480 -8.18 -21.85 3.22
CA HIS A 480 -8.43 -21.81 1.78
C HIS A 480 -9.73 -22.54 1.37
N CYS A 481 -10.00 -23.71 1.94
CA CYS A 481 -11.22 -24.47 1.62
C CYS A 481 -12.51 -23.73 1.99
N VAL A 482 -12.61 -23.26 3.23
CA VAL A 482 -13.83 -22.60 3.75
C VAL A 482 -14.01 -21.19 3.17
N LEU A 483 -12.92 -20.55 2.71
CA LEU A 483 -12.98 -19.22 2.09
C LEU A 483 -13.27 -19.29 0.59
N GLU A 484 -12.74 -20.29 -0.12
CA GLU A 484 -12.94 -20.42 -1.57
C GLU A 484 -14.27 -21.13 -1.92
N GLU A 485 -14.70 -22.09 -1.10
CA GLU A 485 -15.93 -22.86 -1.33
C GLU A 485 -16.71 -23.06 -0.02
N PRO A 486 -17.31 -21.98 0.54
CA PRO A 486 -18.00 -22.03 1.83
C PRO A 486 -19.22 -22.96 1.84
N ASP A 487 -19.90 -23.14 0.70
CA ASP A 487 -21.05 -24.05 0.61
C ASP A 487 -20.63 -25.53 0.56
N VAL A 488 -19.36 -25.81 0.26
CA VAL A 488 -18.80 -27.17 0.25
C VAL A 488 -18.19 -27.49 1.61
N PHE A 489 -17.48 -26.54 2.24
CA PHE A 489 -16.76 -26.76 3.50
C PHE A 489 -17.37 -25.91 4.61
N LEU A 490 -18.30 -26.48 5.36
CA LEU A 490 -19.03 -25.80 6.42
C LEU A 490 -18.21 -25.81 7.73
N ALA A 491 -17.44 -24.74 7.95
CA ALA A 491 -16.66 -24.58 9.17
C ALA A 491 -17.56 -24.54 10.42
N ASN A 492 -17.12 -25.21 11.49
CA ASN A 492 -17.77 -25.20 12.82
C ASN A 492 -19.21 -25.77 12.82
N GLN A 493 -19.59 -26.57 11.82
CA GLN A 493 -20.85 -27.29 11.83
C GLN A 493 -20.73 -28.57 12.65
N GLU A 494 -21.78 -28.92 13.40
CA GLU A 494 -21.91 -30.23 14.03
C GLU A 494 -22.33 -31.27 12.98
N GLY A 495 -21.53 -32.34 12.83
CA GLY A 495 -21.82 -33.46 11.93
C GLY A 495 -21.08 -33.39 10.60
N GLU A 496 -21.74 -33.80 9.51
CA GLU A 496 -21.16 -33.75 8.17
C GLU A 496 -20.92 -32.28 7.77
N TRP A 497 -19.71 -32.00 7.29
CA TRP A 497 -19.26 -30.63 7.02
C TRP A 497 -18.64 -30.45 5.62
N ILE A 498 -18.54 -31.53 4.84
CA ILE A 498 -18.00 -31.53 3.47
C ILE A 498 -19.10 -31.99 2.50
N PHE A 499 -19.50 -31.12 1.58
CA PHE A 499 -20.60 -31.35 0.63
C PHE A 499 -20.13 -31.18 -0.83
N PRO A 500 -19.53 -32.22 -1.45
CA PRO A 500 -18.91 -32.10 -2.77
C PRO A 500 -19.86 -31.61 -3.87
N ASP A 501 -21.15 -31.97 -3.82
CA ASP A 501 -22.13 -31.63 -4.86
C ASP A 501 -22.53 -30.15 -4.89
N LYS A 502 -22.04 -29.34 -3.94
CA LYS A 502 -22.25 -27.90 -3.91
C LYS A 502 -21.31 -27.11 -4.81
N ALA A 503 -20.33 -27.77 -5.45
CA ALA A 503 -19.45 -27.13 -6.41
C ALA A 503 -19.13 -28.01 -7.62
N THR A 504 -18.79 -27.36 -8.73
CA THR A 504 -18.31 -28.05 -9.94
C THR A 504 -16.95 -28.72 -9.69
N PRO A 505 -16.62 -29.83 -10.37
CA PRO A 505 -15.31 -30.47 -10.27
C PRO A 505 -14.10 -29.55 -10.49
N GLU A 506 -14.19 -28.54 -11.36
CA GLU A 506 -13.14 -27.53 -11.58
C GLU A 506 -12.86 -26.71 -10.31
N ARG A 507 -13.92 -26.29 -9.62
CA ARG A 507 -13.86 -25.51 -8.39
C ARG A 507 -13.27 -26.33 -7.25
N LEU A 508 -13.69 -27.59 -7.10
CA LEU A 508 -13.15 -28.51 -6.11
C LEU A 508 -11.67 -28.84 -6.37
N MET A 509 -11.28 -29.01 -7.63
CA MET A 509 -9.89 -29.22 -8.01
C MET A 509 -9.02 -28.00 -7.69
N ARG A 510 -9.54 -26.78 -7.86
CA ARG A 510 -8.86 -25.54 -7.45
C ARG A 510 -8.62 -25.52 -5.94
N VAL A 511 -9.64 -25.82 -5.11
CA VAL A 511 -9.48 -25.89 -3.66
C VAL A 511 -8.43 -26.92 -3.25
N ALA A 512 -8.49 -28.13 -3.83
CA ALA A 512 -7.51 -29.17 -3.55
C ALA A 512 -6.08 -28.71 -3.86
N ARG A 513 -5.86 -28.06 -5.02
CA ARG A 513 -4.56 -27.52 -5.45
C ARG A 513 -4.07 -26.36 -4.56
N ASN A 514 -4.99 -25.54 -4.05
CA ASN A 514 -4.68 -24.42 -3.16
C ASN A 514 -4.47 -24.84 -1.69
N CYS A 515 -4.81 -26.08 -1.33
CA CYS A 515 -4.54 -26.61 0.00
C CYS A 515 -3.02 -26.75 0.24
N VAL A 516 -2.43 -25.79 0.96
CA VAL A 516 -0.98 -25.66 1.17
C VAL A 516 -0.34 -26.91 1.77
N SER A 517 -1.07 -27.63 2.63
CA SER A 517 -0.57 -28.83 3.29
C SER A 517 -0.98 -30.14 2.60
N GLY A 518 -1.75 -30.07 1.51
CA GLY A 518 -2.29 -31.25 0.84
C GLY A 518 -3.25 -32.06 1.70
N ALA A 519 -3.86 -31.45 2.72
CA ALA A 519 -4.85 -32.09 3.59
C ALA A 519 -6.16 -32.39 2.83
N ILE A 520 -6.47 -31.60 1.80
CA ILE A 520 -7.62 -31.83 0.93
C ILE A 520 -7.13 -32.38 -0.41
N ARG A 521 -7.72 -33.49 -0.83
CA ARG A 521 -7.56 -34.07 -2.16
C ARG A 521 -8.94 -34.29 -2.79
N PHE A 522 -9.03 -34.10 -4.10
CA PHE A 522 -10.26 -34.33 -4.84
C PHE A 522 -9.99 -35.31 -5.99
N GLU A 523 -10.77 -36.39 -6.04
CA GLU A 523 -10.79 -37.34 -7.15
C GLU A 523 -12.05 -37.14 -7.99
N ARG A 524 -11.86 -36.72 -9.24
CA ARG A 524 -12.92 -36.50 -10.23
C ARG A 524 -13.44 -37.83 -10.77
N ARG A 525 -14.72 -37.87 -11.15
CA ARG A 525 -15.38 -39.02 -11.80
C ARG A 525 -15.78 -38.77 -13.26
N ASP A 526 -15.45 -37.61 -13.80
CA ASP A 526 -15.85 -37.16 -15.15
C ASP A 526 -14.90 -37.59 -16.28
N GLY A 527 -13.95 -38.49 -15.98
CA GLY A 527 -12.98 -39.01 -16.96
C GLY A 527 -11.84 -38.06 -17.31
N ARG A 528 -11.77 -36.86 -16.71
CA ARG A 528 -10.63 -35.94 -16.85
C ARG A 528 -9.52 -36.29 -15.86
N GLU A 529 -8.31 -35.78 -16.12
CA GLU A 529 -7.16 -36.06 -15.27
C GLU A 529 -7.31 -35.47 -13.85
N ASN A 530 -6.95 -36.28 -12.86
CA ASN A 530 -6.83 -35.86 -11.47
C ASN A 530 -5.55 -35.04 -11.25
N GLU A 531 -5.35 -34.59 -10.02
CA GLU A 531 -4.13 -33.92 -9.63
C GLU A 531 -2.89 -34.77 -9.89
N THR A 532 -1.90 -34.20 -10.56
CA THR A 532 -0.61 -34.82 -10.87
C THR A 532 0.53 -34.09 -10.16
N ALA A 533 1.67 -34.77 -10.03
CA ALA A 533 2.87 -34.16 -9.46
C ALA A 533 3.31 -32.93 -10.30
N PRO A 534 3.83 -31.88 -9.65
CA PRO A 534 4.29 -30.71 -10.36
C PRO A 534 5.51 -31.04 -11.23
N PRO A 535 5.74 -30.28 -12.33
CA PRO A 535 6.91 -30.48 -13.20
C PRO A 535 8.24 -30.09 -12.54
N VAL A 536 8.20 -29.47 -11.37
CA VAL A 536 9.36 -29.11 -10.56
C VAL A 536 9.04 -29.41 -9.10
N ASN A 537 9.92 -30.17 -8.44
CA ASN A 537 9.84 -30.42 -7.02
C ASN A 537 10.30 -29.19 -6.24
N LEU A 538 9.40 -28.61 -5.45
CA LEU A 538 9.63 -27.37 -4.73
C LEU A 538 9.57 -27.60 -3.21
N VAL A 539 10.50 -26.98 -2.49
CA VAL A 539 10.40 -26.79 -1.04
C VAL A 539 10.43 -25.30 -0.75
N ARG A 540 9.28 -24.73 -0.41
CA ARG A 540 9.11 -23.31 -0.12
C ARG A 540 9.23 -23.06 1.38
N MET A 541 10.08 -22.12 1.77
CA MET A 541 10.12 -21.65 3.15
C MET A 541 9.09 -20.53 3.37
N ARG A 542 8.26 -20.65 4.41
CA ARG A 542 7.31 -19.59 4.81
C ARG A 542 7.92 -18.73 5.89
N GLU A 543 7.81 -17.41 5.77
CA GLU A 543 8.20 -16.45 6.81
C GLU A 543 7.58 -16.87 8.16
N ASN A 544 8.41 -16.98 9.20
CA ASN A 544 8.02 -17.40 10.55
C ASN A 544 7.22 -18.73 10.61
N GLY A 545 7.24 -19.51 9.54
CA GLY A 545 6.34 -20.64 9.35
C GLY A 545 7.04 -21.91 8.86
N PRO A 546 6.25 -22.89 8.37
CA PRO A 546 6.75 -24.20 7.97
C PRO A 546 7.54 -24.19 6.65
N LEU A 547 8.09 -25.35 6.32
CA LEU A 547 8.54 -25.69 4.97
C LEU A 547 7.37 -26.32 4.21
N SER A 548 6.96 -25.76 3.09
CA SER A 548 5.91 -26.30 2.22
C SER A 548 6.55 -27.04 1.05
N ALA A 549 6.44 -28.37 1.02
CA ALA A 549 6.86 -29.17 -0.11
C ALA A 549 5.71 -29.34 -1.12
N ASN A 550 6.01 -29.23 -2.41
CA ASN A 550 5.11 -29.50 -3.53
C ASN A 550 5.89 -30.31 -4.58
N ALA A 551 5.64 -31.62 -4.66
CA ALA A 551 6.43 -32.60 -5.41
C ALA A 551 5.69 -33.95 -5.45
N ASP A 552 6.22 -34.95 -6.14
CA ASP A 552 5.87 -36.37 -5.86
C ASP A 552 6.55 -36.79 -4.53
N VAL A 553 6.00 -36.37 -3.39
CA VAL A 553 6.64 -36.55 -2.08
C VAL A 553 6.46 -37.98 -1.60
N LYS A 554 7.56 -38.63 -1.21
CA LYS A 554 7.54 -39.90 -0.45
C LYS A 554 7.98 -39.65 0.98
N LEU A 555 7.01 -39.52 1.89
CA LEU A 555 7.26 -39.20 3.30
C LEU A 555 7.46 -40.48 4.11
N MET A 556 8.67 -40.68 4.64
CA MET A 556 9.04 -41.86 5.41
C MET A 556 8.92 -41.58 6.91
N LEU A 557 7.79 -41.93 7.52
CA LEU A 557 7.51 -41.66 8.93
C LEU A 557 8.26 -42.60 9.88
N ALA A 558 8.27 -42.24 11.17
CA ALA A 558 9.04 -42.91 12.21
C ALA A 558 8.55 -44.31 12.57
N ASP A 559 7.25 -44.54 12.43
CA ASP A 559 6.52 -45.80 12.67
C ASP A 559 6.68 -46.83 11.53
N GLY A 560 7.36 -46.45 10.45
CA GLY A 560 7.50 -47.30 9.27
C GLY A 560 6.54 -46.94 8.14
N ALA A 561 5.51 -46.12 8.40
CA ALA A 561 4.52 -45.72 7.41
C ALA A 561 5.15 -44.88 6.28
N GLU A 562 4.59 -45.06 5.08
CA GLU A 562 4.94 -44.30 3.88
C GLU A 562 3.68 -43.57 3.41
N GLU A 563 3.76 -42.24 3.36
CA GLU A 563 2.73 -41.40 2.77
C GLU A 563 3.24 -40.79 1.47
N ASN A 564 2.39 -40.76 0.44
CA ASN A 564 2.73 -40.22 -0.88
C ASN A 564 1.91 -38.96 -1.24
N PRO A 565 2.01 -37.83 -0.50
CA PRO A 565 1.24 -36.64 -0.80
C PRO A 565 1.91 -35.81 -1.92
N LEU A 566 1.11 -35.02 -2.64
CA LEU A 566 1.65 -34.04 -3.58
C LEU A 566 2.10 -32.73 -2.90
N ARG A 567 1.51 -32.43 -1.74
CA ARG A 567 1.83 -31.27 -0.91
C ARG A 567 1.91 -31.68 0.56
N VAL A 568 2.87 -31.10 1.28
CA VAL A 568 2.97 -31.27 2.74
C VAL A 568 3.60 -30.04 3.39
N ALA A 569 3.06 -29.65 4.55
CA ALA A 569 3.61 -28.59 5.38
C ALA A 569 4.39 -29.20 6.56
N LEU A 570 5.71 -29.02 6.57
CA LEU A 570 6.64 -29.63 7.51
C LEU A 570 7.10 -28.61 8.56
N CYS A 571 7.15 -29.02 9.82
CA CYS A 571 7.55 -28.18 10.94
C CYS A 571 9.00 -27.69 10.78
N ARG A 572 9.19 -26.36 10.88
CA ARG A 572 10.51 -25.71 10.89
C ARG A 572 10.91 -25.19 12.27
N CYS A 573 9.94 -24.98 13.16
CA CYS A 573 10.11 -24.30 14.45
C CYS A 573 10.52 -25.23 15.61
N GLY A 574 10.33 -26.55 15.48
CA GLY A 574 10.57 -27.51 16.55
C GLY A 574 9.47 -27.61 17.62
N GLN A 575 8.43 -26.78 17.55
CA GLN A 575 7.39 -26.70 18.59
C GLN A 575 6.07 -27.40 18.25
N SER A 576 5.94 -27.96 17.04
CA SER A 576 4.73 -28.68 16.67
C SER A 576 4.50 -29.90 17.58
N LYS A 577 3.26 -30.16 17.97
CA LYS A 577 2.86 -31.38 18.69
C LYS A 577 2.62 -32.55 17.73
N ASN A 578 2.46 -32.26 16.44
CA ASN A 578 2.20 -33.23 15.37
C ASN A 578 3.38 -33.37 14.39
N LYS A 579 4.61 -33.46 14.91
CA LYS A 579 5.81 -33.59 14.05
C LYS A 579 5.75 -34.88 13.25
N PRO A 580 6.23 -34.89 11.98
CA PRO A 580 6.96 -33.83 11.29
C PRO A 580 6.10 -32.73 10.68
N PHE A 581 4.78 -32.81 10.78
CA PHE A 581 3.86 -31.84 10.20
C PHE A 581 3.84 -30.54 10.99
N CYS A 582 3.39 -29.48 10.35
CA CYS A 582 3.10 -28.22 11.03
C CYS A 582 1.66 -28.24 11.56
N ASP A 583 1.46 -27.80 12.79
CA ASP A 583 0.14 -27.64 13.45
C ASP A 583 -0.08 -26.19 13.92
N GLN A 584 0.66 -25.23 13.34
CA GLN A 584 0.64 -23.81 13.70
C GLN A 584 1.18 -23.46 15.10
N SER A 585 1.73 -24.41 15.86
CA SER A 585 2.36 -24.13 17.17
C SER A 585 3.48 -23.06 17.10
N HIS A 586 4.01 -22.79 15.90
CA HIS A 586 5.00 -21.73 15.66
C HIS A 586 4.48 -20.32 15.99
N ILE A 587 3.16 -20.07 15.91
CA ILE A 587 2.55 -18.77 16.24
C ILE A 587 2.64 -18.52 17.74
N ALA A 588 2.08 -19.44 18.55
CA ALA A 588 2.11 -19.34 20.01
C ALA A 588 3.54 -19.40 20.57
N ALA A 589 4.44 -20.11 19.89
CA ALA A 589 5.84 -20.18 20.26
C ALA A 589 6.67 -18.93 19.86
N GLY A 590 6.08 -17.95 19.14
CA GLY A 590 6.79 -16.77 18.67
C GLY A 590 7.97 -17.10 17.74
N PHE A 591 7.87 -18.17 16.96
CA PHE A 591 8.97 -18.63 16.12
C PHE A 591 9.33 -17.57 15.07
N THR A 592 10.55 -17.07 15.15
CA THR A 592 11.07 -16.08 14.21
C THR A 592 12.13 -16.73 13.31
N ALA A 593 11.85 -16.77 12.00
CA ALA A 593 12.82 -17.22 11.01
C ALA A 593 12.41 -16.75 9.62
N SER A 594 13.36 -16.08 8.95
CA SER A 594 13.15 -15.57 7.59
C SER A 594 12.72 -16.67 6.61
N GLY A 595 11.80 -16.30 5.72
CA GLY A 595 11.43 -17.00 4.51
C GLY A 595 12.23 -16.55 3.28
N GLU A 596 13.23 -15.68 3.45
CA GLU A 596 14.04 -15.08 2.39
C GLU A 596 15.53 -15.40 2.58
N ALA A 597 15.86 -16.69 2.70
CA ALA A 597 17.25 -17.13 2.87
C ALA A 597 18.16 -16.69 1.69
N PRO A 598 19.45 -16.41 1.94
CA PRO A 598 20.41 -16.06 0.90
C PRO A 598 20.59 -17.18 -0.13
N THR A 599 20.64 -16.82 -1.41
CA THR A 599 20.87 -17.78 -2.51
C THR A 599 22.28 -18.37 -2.44
N ARG A 600 22.38 -19.67 -2.70
CA ARG A 600 23.64 -20.42 -2.77
C ARG A 600 23.97 -20.75 -4.22
N PRO A 601 25.25 -20.74 -4.61
CA PRO A 601 25.68 -21.30 -5.88
C PRO A 601 25.26 -22.77 -5.96
N SER A 602 24.40 -23.10 -6.92
CA SER A 602 23.93 -24.45 -7.17
C SER A 602 23.80 -24.70 -8.66
N PRO A 603 24.25 -25.86 -9.17
CA PRO A 603 24.11 -26.19 -10.58
C PRO A 603 22.62 -26.36 -10.95
N VAL A 604 22.30 -26.17 -12.22
CA VAL A 604 20.97 -26.50 -12.74
C VAL A 604 20.82 -28.03 -12.71
N LEU A 605 19.66 -28.51 -12.23
CA LEU A 605 19.36 -29.94 -12.23
C LEU A 605 18.91 -30.37 -13.63
N GLU A 606 19.46 -31.47 -14.14
CA GLU A 606 19.06 -32.08 -15.42
C GLU A 606 17.61 -32.61 -15.35
N GLU A 607 17.25 -33.21 -14.21
CA GLU A 607 15.88 -33.64 -13.90
C GLU A 607 15.37 -32.87 -12.68
N ARG A 608 14.23 -32.19 -12.83
CA ARG A 608 13.63 -31.32 -11.81
C ARG A 608 12.35 -31.90 -11.20
N ALA A 609 11.81 -32.95 -11.82
CA ALA A 609 10.62 -33.68 -11.40
C ALA A 609 11.01 -35.06 -10.83
N GLY A 610 10.01 -35.89 -10.56
CA GLY A 610 10.21 -37.25 -10.04
C GLY A 610 10.10 -37.33 -8.52
N PRO A 611 10.33 -38.52 -7.94
CA PRO A 611 10.06 -38.76 -6.52
C PRO A 611 11.03 -37.98 -5.62
N MET A 612 10.48 -37.24 -4.64
CA MET A 612 11.23 -36.55 -3.60
C MET A 612 10.98 -37.22 -2.24
N VAL A 613 11.96 -37.96 -1.76
CA VAL A 613 11.88 -38.67 -0.48
C VAL A 613 12.19 -37.72 0.67
N VAL A 614 11.27 -37.59 1.61
CA VAL A 614 11.45 -36.80 2.83
C VAL A 614 11.46 -37.73 4.03
N THR A 615 12.58 -37.76 4.77
CA THR A 615 12.75 -38.61 5.96
C THR A 615 13.05 -37.73 7.18
N PRO A 616 12.12 -37.56 8.12
CA PRO A 616 12.44 -36.96 9.41
C PRO A 616 13.40 -37.86 10.18
N LEU A 617 14.60 -37.38 10.48
CA LEU A 617 15.58 -38.14 11.26
C LEU A 617 15.31 -37.99 12.76
N ARG A 618 15.43 -39.07 13.53
CA ARG A 618 15.20 -39.06 14.98
C ARG A 618 16.04 -37.96 15.64
N ASN A 619 15.39 -37.09 16.42
CA ASN A 619 16.01 -35.94 17.10
C ASN A 619 16.84 -35.02 16.18
N GLY A 620 16.61 -35.10 14.86
CA GLY A 620 17.48 -34.51 13.84
C GLY A 620 16.71 -33.74 12.76
N PRO A 621 17.36 -33.42 11.63
CA PRO A 621 16.75 -32.68 10.53
C PRO A 621 15.77 -33.51 9.70
N LEU A 622 15.15 -32.87 8.71
CA LEU A 622 14.50 -33.55 7.59
C LEU A 622 15.57 -33.88 6.55
N ASP A 623 15.78 -35.16 6.24
CA ASP A 623 16.64 -35.63 5.14
C ASP A 623 15.78 -35.67 3.87
N VAL A 624 16.06 -34.78 2.92
CA VAL A 624 15.35 -34.68 1.64
C VAL A 624 16.26 -35.21 0.53
N ARG A 625 15.78 -36.19 -0.24
CA ARG A 625 16.51 -36.83 -1.34
C ARG A 625 15.67 -36.85 -2.62
N GLY A 626 16.34 -36.77 -3.75
CA GLY A 626 15.72 -36.54 -5.07
C GLY A 626 15.83 -35.07 -5.46
N ALA A 627 15.48 -34.76 -6.72
CA ALA A 627 15.51 -33.40 -7.23
C ALA A 627 14.63 -32.49 -6.37
N ALA A 628 15.19 -31.39 -5.88
CA ALA A 628 14.48 -30.38 -5.11
C ALA A 628 15.04 -28.98 -5.37
N GLU A 629 14.14 -28.03 -5.63
CA GLU A 629 14.46 -26.61 -5.60
C GLU A 629 13.95 -25.99 -4.29
N ILE A 630 14.88 -25.50 -3.50
CA ILE A 630 14.57 -24.76 -2.28
C ILE A 630 14.32 -23.32 -2.70
N ILE A 631 13.12 -22.81 -2.39
CA ILE A 631 12.70 -21.47 -2.79
C ILE A 631 12.26 -20.63 -1.59
N THR A 632 12.43 -19.32 -1.71
CA THR A 632 11.93 -18.35 -0.73
C THR A 632 10.41 -18.26 -0.72
N GLY A 633 9.86 -17.54 0.26
CA GLY A 633 8.44 -17.23 0.33
C GLY A 633 7.91 -16.56 -0.95
N THR A 634 8.71 -15.67 -1.55
CA THR A 634 8.42 -14.99 -2.83
C THR A 634 8.64 -15.86 -4.08
N GLY A 635 9.35 -16.98 -3.96
CA GLY A 635 9.59 -17.93 -5.05
C GLY A 635 10.98 -17.84 -5.69
N ARG A 636 11.89 -17.01 -5.15
CA ARG A 636 13.28 -16.96 -5.58
C ARG A 636 13.98 -18.29 -5.25
N THR A 637 14.74 -18.84 -6.20
CA THR A 637 15.56 -20.03 -5.95
C THR A 637 16.71 -19.72 -4.98
N VAL A 638 16.79 -20.53 -3.91
CA VAL A 638 17.84 -20.48 -2.90
C VAL A 638 18.88 -21.56 -3.16
N ASP A 639 18.46 -22.78 -3.45
CA ASP A 639 19.34 -23.92 -3.70
C ASP A 639 18.66 -24.93 -4.63
N ARG A 640 19.47 -25.66 -5.40
CA ARG A 640 19.05 -26.76 -6.27
C ARG A 640 19.89 -27.98 -5.94
N THR A 641 19.27 -29.05 -5.50
CA THR A 641 19.99 -30.17 -4.91
C THR A 641 19.27 -31.51 -5.13
N LEU A 642 20.04 -32.59 -5.11
CA LEU A 642 19.55 -33.98 -5.07
C LEU A 642 19.50 -34.53 -3.64
N SER A 643 20.10 -33.84 -2.68
CA SER A 643 20.18 -34.27 -1.28
C SER A 643 20.43 -33.07 -0.37
N VAL A 644 19.55 -32.84 0.60
CA VAL A 644 19.69 -31.74 1.56
C VAL A 644 19.10 -32.09 2.92
N ARG A 645 19.71 -31.54 3.98
CA ARG A 645 19.18 -31.62 5.34
C ARG A 645 18.59 -30.29 5.75
N LEU A 646 17.29 -30.27 5.99
CA LEU A 646 16.55 -29.07 6.38
C LEU A 646 16.28 -29.06 7.88
N CYS A 647 16.46 -27.89 8.49
CA CYS A 647 16.22 -27.68 9.92
C CYS A 647 14.73 -27.84 10.24
N ARG A 648 14.43 -28.70 11.21
CA ARG A 648 13.10 -28.83 11.83
C ARG A 648 13.05 -28.48 13.31
N CYS A 649 14.19 -28.15 13.93
CA CYS A 649 14.30 -27.86 15.36
C CYS A 649 14.12 -26.38 15.71
N GLY A 650 14.15 -25.48 14.72
CA GLY A 650 14.11 -24.03 14.94
C GLY A 650 15.42 -23.39 15.42
N GLN A 651 16.48 -24.16 15.67
CA GLN A 651 17.70 -23.67 16.31
C GLN A 651 18.92 -23.54 15.38
N SER A 652 18.81 -23.96 14.11
CA SER A 652 19.91 -23.77 13.14
C SER A 652 20.22 -22.28 12.97
N LYS A 653 21.49 -21.91 12.88
CA LYS A 653 21.91 -20.55 12.49
C LYS A 653 21.87 -20.35 10.98
N ASP A 654 21.83 -21.45 10.24
CA ASP A 654 21.87 -21.50 8.78
C ASP A 654 20.52 -21.93 8.18
N LYS A 655 19.41 -21.45 8.75
CA LYS A 655 18.05 -21.82 8.28
C LYS A 655 17.84 -21.41 6.82
N PRO A 656 17.13 -22.22 6.01
CA PRO A 656 16.38 -23.43 6.38
C PRO A 656 17.24 -24.70 6.49
N PHE A 657 18.55 -24.62 6.29
CA PHE A 657 19.45 -25.77 6.32
C PHE A 657 19.80 -26.16 7.75
N CYS A 658 20.19 -27.42 7.94
CA CYS A 658 20.63 -27.93 9.22
C CYS A 658 22.15 -27.79 9.38
N ASP A 659 22.58 -27.07 10.42
CA ASP A 659 23.98 -26.91 10.83
C ASP A 659 24.40 -27.85 11.98
N GLY A 660 23.48 -28.71 12.45
CA GLY A 660 23.70 -29.61 13.59
C GLY A 660 23.31 -29.05 14.97
N SER A 661 22.83 -27.81 15.06
CA SER A 661 22.45 -27.15 16.33
C SER A 661 21.39 -27.89 17.14
N HIS A 662 20.60 -28.78 16.51
CA HIS A 662 19.61 -29.62 17.18
C HIS A 662 20.21 -30.50 18.29
N ARG A 663 21.48 -30.92 18.18
CA ARG A 663 22.16 -31.72 19.21
C ARG A 663 22.40 -30.93 20.48
N ALA A 664 22.96 -29.73 20.34
CA ALA A 664 23.22 -28.84 21.47
C ALA A 664 21.92 -28.30 22.10
N ALA A 665 20.89 -28.10 21.28
CA ALA A 665 19.58 -27.66 21.73
C ALA A 665 18.72 -28.76 22.39
N GLY A 666 19.19 -30.01 22.42
CA GLY A 666 18.43 -31.13 22.99
C GLY A 666 17.10 -31.39 22.27
N PHE A 667 17.05 -31.16 20.95
CA PHE A 667 15.81 -31.31 20.19
C PHE A 667 15.30 -32.76 20.23
N ALA A 668 14.12 -32.97 20.79
CA ALA A 668 13.47 -34.26 20.87
C ALA A 668 12.28 -34.33 19.90
N ALA A 669 12.34 -35.29 18.97
CA ALA A 669 11.24 -35.59 18.06
C ALA A 669 11.43 -36.96 17.41
N ASP A 670 10.33 -37.67 17.19
CA ASP A 670 10.35 -38.93 16.47
C ASP A 670 10.88 -38.77 15.04
N GLY A 671 11.43 -39.87 14.53
CA GLY A 671 12.02 -39.97 13.20
C GLY A 671 12.71 -41.32 12.99
N ARG A 672 13.20 -41.53 11.76
CA ARG A 672 13.99 -42.71 11.40
C ARG A 672 15.47 -42.53 11.76
N GLY A 673 16.16 -43.64 11.98
CA GLY A 673 17.55 -43.66 12.45
C GLY A 673 17.66 -43.69 13.98
N ALA A 674 18.83 -44.13 14.46
CA ALA A 674 19.17 -44.20 15.88
C ALA A 674 19.60 -42.84 16.43
#